data_AF-A0A2E9KXN6-F1
#
_entry.id   AF-A0A2E9KXN6-F1
#
_cell.length_a   1.000
_cell.length_b   1.000
_cell.length_c   1.000
_cell.angle_alpha   90.00
_cell.angle_beta   90.00
_cell.angle_gamma   90.00
#
_symmetry.space_group_name_H-M   'P 1'
#
loop_
_entity.id
_entity.type
_entity.pdbx_description
1 polymer ?
#
loop_
_entity_poly.entity_id
_entity_poly.type
_entity_poly.pdbx_seq_one_letter_code
_entity_poly.pdbx_strand_id
1 'polypeptide(L)'
;TSFSTFGVASRIYMSYEQVQNTGLTAVGKSRVFHRQYYKLAPGIDEELAAEKLQKDLDELGGEAYSLRVQTPAGASQQVGRALGYLNDYLGMVSLVALFLAGLGAAYLFRDYLHSRFQEIAILMSLGAARKSTYLLLLNQILILGGMAVIVSAFVSLALLQILPHLVSDFLPLGFQQEMPWASLGVAMVVGTIGSLIFCLPVLTSIHRVQPIALLRDTSREFSQGNTWKLKLVSYLPGLLVYGGLTIWVAGFKRGGLFLLLFMGALLALALLAWLLFKACGHLSNRQKPVFKIALRSLNRNRVAAISCFLSMSLGTLLINIIPQLQQGLVEELERPEDSRVPTFFVFDIQEEQIAGLTDVVAQEGFALESLSPLVRARLSMVNGEIYLGQDRDDVVRNENRERRRRSRTYNLSYLSADQANLGIVEGKPLSGRYDFMGDQPVQVSLEKEFASWREWRVGDRLTFDIAGIPIEAQVANLRKVEWTTFQPDFFIVMQPGALEDAPKVFLGSIRNVPPEKRLSLQNSIVRAYPNISVIDVTRILARAFEIIDQVTFAINFMAYLAILAGLVVLYSIARQEVQSRVWEMNLLKTLGARFPLVMRIVQTEFGLLALFAAASGLLLSLIFSFIISWVAFENLWGINWWSNGVTLMAVVALSVVTASLAAHRTLRQKPLALLRTV
;
A
#
# COMPACT_ATOMS: atom_id res chain seq x y z
N THR A 1 4.95 -14.46 -18.65
CA THR A 1 3.88 -14.30 -19.66
C THR A 1 3.49 -12.84 -19.70
N SER A 2 3.74 -12.10 -20.79
CA SER A 2 3.41 -10.67 -20.81
C SER A 2 1.90 -10.49 -20.91
N PHE A 3 1.30 -9.85 -19.90
CA PHE A 3 -0.13 -9.62 -19.72
C PHE A 3 -0.75 -8.64 -20.74
N SER A 4 -0.19 -8.52 -21.95
CA SER A 4 -0.74 -7.71 -23.04
C SER A 4 -2.00 -8.34 -23.69
N THR A 5 -2.71 -9.21 -22.98
CA THR A 5 -3.91 -9.94 -23.45
C THR A 5 -5.16 -9.05 -23.50
N PHE A 6 -5.06 -7.76 -23.16
CA PHE A 6 -6.08 -6.76 -23.44
C PHE A 6 -6.11 -6.42 -24.95
N GLY A 7 -6.40 -7.42 -25.79
CA GLY A 7 -6.77 -7.19 -27.18
C GLY A 7 -8.15 -6.56 -27.22
N VAL A 8 -8.21 -5.33 -27.71
CA VAL A 8 -9.46 -4.55 -27.88
C VAL A 8 -10.39 -5.18 -28.93
N ALA A 9 -9.85 -6.07 -29.78
CA ALA A 9 -10.59 -6.83 -30.80
C ALA A 9 -10.18 -8.31 -30.80
N SER A 10 -11.01 -9.15 -31.41
CA SER A 10 -10.75 -10.58 -31.62
C SER A 10 -9.44 -10.80 -32.40
N ARG A 11 -8.56 -11.65 -31.88
CA ARG A 11 -7.27 -11.99 -32.51
C ARG A 11 -7.45 -13.15 -33.48
N ILE A 12 -6.97 -12.98 -34.70
CA ILE A 12 -6.83 -14.06 -35.66
C ILE A 12 -5.35 -14.46 -35.67
N TYR A 13 -5.09 -15.75 -35.46
CA TYR A 13 -3.75 -16.31 -35.54
C TYR A 13 -3.53 -16.83 -36.96
N MET A 14 -2.52 -16.31 -37.64
CA MET A 14 -2.13 -16.71 -38.99
C MET A 14 -0.64 -17.03 -39.01
N SER A 15 -0.21 -17.93 -39.90
CA SER A 15 1.22 -18.15 -40.10
C SER A 15 1.87 -16.92 -40.71
N TYR A 16 3.16 -16.72 -40.46
CA TYR A 16 3.90 -15.56 -40.99
C TYR A 16 3.84 -15.49 -42.52
N GLU A 17 3.94 -16.64 -43.19
CA GLU A 17 3.85 -16.78 -44.64
C GLU A 17 2.45 -16.40 -45.18
N GLN A 18 1.38 -16.84 -44.50
CA GLN A 18 0.01 -16.46 -44.87
C GLN A 18 -0.22 -14.95 -44.72
N VAL A 19 0.33 -14.34 -43.67
CA VAL A 19 0.22 -12.90 -43.43
C VAL A 19 0.95 -12.10 -44.51
N GLN A 20 2.12 -12.55 -44.97
CA GLN A 20 2.81 -11.93 -46.10
C GLN A 20 1.98 -12.00 -47.40
N ASN A 21 1.32 -13.13 -47.66
CA ASN A 21 0.46 -13.32 -48.84
C ASN A 21 -0.79 -12.42 -48.84
N THR A 22 -1.23 -11.89 -47.69
CA THR A 22 -2.34 -10.93 -47.64
C THR A 22 -1.98 -9.55 -48.20
N GLY A 23 -0.70 -9.24 -48.37
CA GLY A 23 -0.23 -7.91 -48.76
C GLY A 23 -0.36 -6.85 -47.66
N LEU A 24 -0.87 -7.21 -46.47
CA LEU A 24 -1.03 -6.32 -45.31
C LEU A 24 0.30 -6.06 -44.57
N THR A 25 1.40 -6.71 -44.96
CA THR A 25 2.74 -6.44 -44.41
C THR A 25 3.55 -5.44 -45.24
N ALA A 26 2.99 -4.93 -46.34
CA ALA A 26 3.69 -4.00 -47.21
C ALA A 26 3.93 -2.65 -46.51
N VAL A 27 5.15 -2.13 -46.64
CA VAL A 27 5.56 -0.84 -46.09
C VAL A 27 4.64 0.26 -46.63
N GLY A 28 4.09 1.09 -45.72
CA GLY A 28 3.24 2.23 -46.07
C GLY A 28 1.75 1.94 -46.23
N LYS A 29 1.32 0.66 -46.29
CA LYS A 29 -0.11 0.30 -46.45
C LYS A 29 -0.82 -0.10 -45.17
N SER A 30 -0.08 -0.53 -44.16
CA SER A 30 -0.64 -1.12 -42.95
C SER A 30 0.25 -0.89 -41.75
N ARG A 31 -0.38 -0.85 -40.57
CA ARG A 31 0.32 -0.62 -39.31
C ARG A 31 0.71 -1.96 -38.70
N VAL A 32 1.95 -2.36 -38.96
CA VAL A 32 2.52 -3.61 -38.46
C VAL A 32 3.35 -3.35 -37.20
N PHE A 33 3.17 -4.18 -36.18
CA PHE A 33 3.99 -4.14 -34.97
C PHE A 33 4.81 -5.43 -34.86
N HIS A 34 6.13 -5.30 -34.79
CA HIS A 34 7.03 -6.41 -34.55
C HIS A 34 7.35 -6.49 -33.05
N ARG A 35 7.31 -7.71 -32.50
CA ARG A 35 7.66 -7.97 -31.10
C ARG A 35 8.72 -9.06 -31.06
N GLN A 36 9.82 -8.78 -30.37
CA GLN A 36 10.89 -9.74 -30.13
C GLN A 36 11.05 -9.94 -28.64
N TYR A 37 11.07 -11.21 -28.21
CA TYR A 37 11.16 -11.58 -26.81
C TYR A 37 12.56 -12.09 -26.52
N TYR A 38 13.21 -11.51 -25.51
CA TYR A 38 14.54 -11.91 -25.05
C TYR A 38 14.42 -12.58 -23.70
N LYS A 39 15.04 -13.75 -23.55
CA LYS A 39 15.14 -14.45 -22.27
C LYS A 39 16.47 -14.07 -21.61
N LEU A 40 16.39 -13.40 -20.45
CA LEU A 40 17.57 -13.02 -19.68
C LEU A 40 18.14 -14.22 -18.91
N ALA A 41 19.44 -14.19 -18.64
CA ALA A 41 20.09 -15.18 -17.78
C ALA A 41 19.65 -14.98 -16.31
N PRO A 42 19.56 -16.07 -15.51
CA PRO A 42 19.17 -15.97 -14.10
C PRO A 42 20.14 -15.08 -13.32
N GLY A 43 19.60 -14.10 -12.58
CA GLY A 43 20.38 -13.17 -11.73
C GLY A 43 20.64 -11.78 -12.32
N ILE A 44 20.22 -11.51 -13.57
CA ILE A 44 20.23 -10.16 -14.15
C ILE A 44 18.93 -9.45 -13.76
N ASP A 45 19.06 -8.25 -13.19
CA ASP A 45 17.90 -7.39 -12.89
C ASP A 45 17.24 -6.95 -14.21
N GLU A 46 16.00 -7.38 -14.41
CA GLU A 46 15.22 -7.14 -15.63
C GLU A 46 14.98 -5.65 -15.88
N GLU A 47 14.87 -4.86 -14.81
CA GLU A 47 14.50 -3.44 -14.87
C GLU A 47 15.72 -2.59 -15.24
N LEU A 48 16.86 -2.84 -14.59
CA LEU A 48 18.14 -2.22 -14.94
C LEU A 48 18.61 -2.60 -16.34
N ALA A 49 18.43 -3.87 -16.74
CA ALA A 49 18.77 -4.32 -18.08
C ALA A 49 17.89 -3.64 -19.15
N ALA A 50 16.60 -3.49 -18.88
CA ALA A 50 15.68 -2.81 -19.78
C ALA A 50 15.97 -1.31 -19.89
N GLU A 51 16.28 -0.64 -18.77
CA GLU A 51 16.64 0.78 -18.76
C GLU A 51 17.92 1.04 -19.55
N LYS A 52 18.95 0.20 -19.34
CA LYS A 52 20.20 0.28 -20.09
C LYS A 52 19.98 0.01 -21.57
N LEU A 53 19.24 -1.04 -21.93
CA LEU A 53 18.95 -1.37 -23.32
C LEU A 53 18.14 -0.26 -24.01
N GLN A 54 17.16 0.33 -23.31
CA GLN A 54 16.41 1.47 -23.85
C GLN A 54 17.33 2.67 -24.08
N LYS A 55 18.26 2.94 -23.17
CA LYS A 55 19.24 4.01 -23.32
C LYS A 55 20.20 3.76 -24.50
N ASP A 56 20.74 2.55 -24.62
CA ASP A 56 21.62 2.15 -25.72
C ASP A 56 20.89 2.24 -27.08
N LEU A 57 19.59 1.90 -27.11
CA LEU A 57 18.73 2.05 -28.30
C LEU A 57 18.43 3.51 -28.63
N ASP A 58 18.26 4.36 -27.62
CA ASP A 58 18.03 5.79 -27.79
C ASP A 58 19.30 6.50 -28.32
N GLU A 59 20.50 5.99 -28.02
CA GLU A 59 21.79 6.51 -28.53
C GLU A 59 22.05 6.18 -30.01
N LEU A 60 21.42 5.14 -30.57
CA LEU A 60 21.69 4.64 -31.93
C LEU A 60 21.10 5.47 -33.08
N GLY A 61 20.12 6.34 -32.82
CA GLY A 61 19.61 7.28 -33.83
C GLY A 61 18.79 6.69 -35.00
N GLY A 62 18.14 7.58 -35.77
CA GLY A 62 17.46 7.32 -37.05
C GLY A 62 16.16 6.49 -37.03
N GLU A 63 16.26 5.19 -36.76
CA GLU A 63 15.18 4.19 -36.96
C GLU A 63 14.92 3.32 -35.72
N ALA A 64 15.88 3.24 -34.79
CA ALA A 64 15.78 2.52 -33.52
C ALA A 64 14.68 3.09 -32.59
N TYR A 65 14.18 4.30 -32.87
CA TYR A 65 13.16 4.99 -32.08
C TYR A 65 11.77 4.33 -32.11
N SER A 66 11.48 3.49 -33.10
CA SER A 66 10.24 2.68 -33.12
C SER A 66 10.28 1.49 -32.16
N LEU A 67 11.49 1.12 -31.71
CA LEU A 67 11.72 0.04 -30.78
C LEU A 67 11.40 0.54 -29.36
N ARG A 68 10.66 -0.27 -28.63
CA ARG A 68 10.36 -0.03 -27.22
C ARG A 68 10.74 -1.26 -26.45
N VAL A 69 11.61 -1.07 -25.46
CA VAL A 69 11.87 -2.11 -24.48
C VAL A 69 10.75 -2.05 -23.45
N GLN A 70 10.06 -3.17 -23.24
CA GLN A 70 9.06 -3.30 -22.21
C GLN A 70 9.43 -4.47 -21.31
N THR A 71 9.50 -4.20 -20.01
CA THR A 71 9.57 -5.27 -19.01
C THR A 71 8.17 -5.86 -18.79
N PRO A 72 8.07 -7.12 -18.33
CA PRO A 72 6.80 -7.70 -17.91
C PRO A 72 6.05 -6.81 -16.89
N ALA A 73 6.77 -6.17 -15.97
CA ALA A 73 6.21 -5.23 -14.99
C ALA A 73 5.68 -3.92 -15.61
N GLY A 74 6.40 -3.35 -16.59
CA GLY A 74 6.02 -2.10 -17.25
C GLY A 74 4.93 -2.22 -18.31
N ALA A 75 4.69 -3.42 -18.85
CA ALA A 75 3.72 -3.64 -19.94
C ALA A 75 2.25 -3.43 -19.53
N SER A 76 1.94 -3.52 -18.23
CA SER A 76 0.61 -3.25 -17.68
C SER A 76 0.71 -2.19 -16.58
N GLN A 77 0.80 -0.91 -16.95
CA GLN A 77 1.08 0.19 -16.01
C GLN A 77 0.07 0.29 -14.84
N GLN A 78 -1.19 -0.09 -15.03
CA GLN A 78 -2.20 -0.12 -13.95
C GLN A 78 -1.96 -1.30 -12.99
N VAL A 79 -1.80 -2.51 -13.54
CA VAL A 79 -1.56 -3.73 -12.76
C VAL A 79 -0.19 -3.69 -12.08
N GLY A 80 0.83 -3.13 -12.74
CA GLY A 80 2.15 -2.94 -12.19
C GLY A 80 2.16 -2.00 -10.99
N ARG A 81 1.34 -0.93 -11.00
CA ARG A 81 1.15 -0.06 -9.82
C ARG A 81 0.48 -0.80 -8.67
N ALA A 82 -0.63 -1.52 -8.93
CA ALA A 82 -1.30 -2.32 -7.90
C ALA A 82 -0.37 -3.38 -7.28
N LEU A 83 0.43 -4.06 -8.10
CA LEU A 83 1.45 -5.01 -7.64
C LEU A 83 2.59 -4.31 -6.88
N GLY A 84 2.99 -3.11 -7.30
CA GLY A 84 3.98 -2.29 -6.59
C GLY A 84 3.49 -1.90 -5.19
N TYR A 85 2.25 -1.43 -5.07
CA TYR A 85 1.62 -1.14 -3.78
C TYR A 85 1.48 -2.39 -2.92
N LEU A 86 1.10 -3.53 -3.50
CA LEU A 86 1.07 -4.81 -2.79
C LEU A 86 2.47 -5.17 -2.27
N ASN A 87 3.51 -5.05 -3.08
CA ASN A 87 4.88 -5.36 -2.68
C ASN A 87 5.36 -4.43 -1.55
N ASP A 88 5.11 -3.13 -1.66
CA ASP A 88 5.47 -2.15 -0.63
C ASP A 88 4.70 -2.40 0.67
N TYR A 89 3.41 -2.73 0.57
CA TYR A 89 2.57 -3.11 1.69
C TYR A 89 3.06 -4.39 2.38
N LEU A 90 3.32 -5.46 1.61
CA LEU A 90 3.87 -6.71 2.14
C LEU A 90 5.23 -6.50 2.79
N GLY A 91 6.06 -5.62 2.21
CA GLY A 91 7.31 -5.18 2.78
C GLY A 91 7.10 -4.54 4.16
N MET A 92 6.18 -3.58 4.28
CA MET A 92 5.86 -2.96 5.58
C MET A 92 5.27 -3.93 6.59
N VAL A 93 4.32 -4.78 6.18
CA VAL A 93 3.75 -5.82 7.03
C VAL A 93 4.84 -6.73 7.56
N SER A 94 5.80 -7.13 6.73
CA SER A 94 6.93 -7.98 7.14
C SER A 94 7.83 -7.30 8.16
N LEU A 95 8.15 -6.02 7.99
CA LEU A 95 8.98 -5.24 8.92
C LEU A 95 8.28 -5.02 10.26
N VAL A 96 7.01 -4.64 10.21
CA VAL A 96 6.18 -4.46 11.41
C VAL A 96 6.03 -5.78 12.16
N ALA A 97 5.72 -6.87 11.47
CA ALA A 97 5.58 -8.20 12.07
C ALA A 97 6.90 -8.68 12.67
N LEU A 98 8.03 -8.49 11.98
CA LEU A 98 9.35 -8.84 12.49
C LEU A 98 9.69 -8.08 13.78
N PHE A 99 9.44 -6.77 13.81
CA PHE A 99 9.71 -5.96 14.98
C PHE A 99 8.80 -6.36 16.16
N LEU A 100 7.52 -6.57 15.87
CA LEU A 100 6.54 -6.98 16.87
C LEU A 100 6.87 -8.37 17.45
N ALA A 101 7.24 -9.32 16.60
CA ALA A 101 7.75 -10.63 17.02
C ALA A 101 9.04 -10.50 17.84
N GLY A 102 9.96 -9.63 17.44
CA GLY A 102 11.19 -9.33 18.19
C GLY A 102 10.93 -8.75 19.58
N LEU A 103 9.99 -7.83 19.71
CA LEU A 103 9.52 -7.33 21.01
C LEU A 103 8.93 -8.46 21.87
N GLY A 104 8.01 -9.25 21.30
CA GLY A 104 7.39 -10.37 21.99
C GLY A 104 8.42 -11.37 22.50
N ALA A 105 9.38 -11.74 21.66
CA ALA A 105 10.51 -12.58 22.02
C ALA A 105 11.31 -11.96 23.17
N ALA A 106 11.72 -10.69 23.05
CA ALA A 106 12.49 -10.02 24.10
C ALA A 106 11.79 -10.06 25.47
N TYR A 107 10.47 -9.89 25.51
CA TYR A 107 9.67 -9.98 26.74
C TYR A 107 9.58 -11.40 27.29
N LEU A 108 9.30 -12.40 26.44
CA LEU A 108 9.19 -13.80 26.84
C LEU A 108 10.53 -14.34 27.34
N PHE A 109 11.63 -14.04 26.64
CA PHE A 109 12.96 -14.44 27.06
C PHE A 109 13.42 -13.70 28.30
N ARG A 110 13.06 -12.43 28.48
CA ARG A 110 13.30 -11.71 29.73
C ARG A 110 12.62 -12.40 30.91
N ASP A 111 11.38 -12.83 30.76
CA ASP A 111 10.66 -13.58 31.80
C ASP A 111 11.32 -14.93 32.09
N TYR A 112 11.61 -15.68 31.03
CA TYR A 112 12.29 -16.98 31.11
C TYR A 112 13.62 -16.87 31.86
N LEU A 113 14.46 -15.91 31.46
CA LEU A 113 15.74 -15.66 32.11
C LEU A 113 15.54 -15.25 33.57
N HIS A 114 14.59 -14.35 33.87
CA HIS A 114 14.23 -13.97 35.24
C HIS A 114 13.91 -15.17 36.14
N SER A 115 13.15 -16.14 35.62
CA SER A 115 12.81 -17.35 36.38
C SER A 115 14.01 -18.27 36.67
N ARG A 116 15.07 -18.21 35.85
CA ARG A 116 16.26 -19.07 35.95
C ARG A 116 17.45 -18.42 36.63
N PHE A 117 17.35 -17.16 37.07
CA PHE A 117 18.48 -16.46 37.72
C PHE A 117 19.00 -17.18 38.96
N GLN A 118 18.12 -17.78 39.78
CA GLN A 118 18.55 -18.51 40.99
C GLN A 118 19.39 -19.74 40.63
N GLU A 119 18.99 -20.51 39.62
CA GLU A 119 19.75 -21.67 39.12
C GLU A 119 21.12 -21.24 38.57
N ILE A 120 21.15 -20.15 37.81
CA ILE A 120 22.39 -19.57 37.26
C ILE A 120 23.31 -19.08 38.38
N ALA A 121 22.76 -18.47 39.43
CA ALA A 121 23.53 -18.01 40.58
C ALA A 121 24.16 -19.20 41.36
N ILE A 122 23.42 -20.30 41.52
CA ILE A 122 23.93 -21.53 42.14
C ILE A 122 25.09 -22.11 41.30
N LEU A 123 24.92 -22.21 39.97
CA LEU A 123 25.99 -22.69 39.09
C LEU A 123 27.26 -21.84 39.17
N MET A 124 27.12 -20.51 39.18
CA MET A 124 28.28 -19.61 39.35
C MET A 124 28.93 -19.76 40.73
N SER A 125 28.14 -20.01 41.80
CA SER A 125 28.66 -20.23 43.15
C SER A 125 29.42 -21.57 43.28
N LEU A 126 29.05 -22.57 42.48
CA LEU A 126 29.74 -23.86 42.39
C LEU A 126 31.01 -23.80 41.50
N GLY A 127 31.36 -22.63 40.96
CA GLY A 127 32.59 -22.41 40.20
C GLY A 127 32.42 -22.32 38.68
N ALA A 128 31.20 -22.28 38.15
CA ALA A 128 31.00 -22.12 36.71
C ALA A 128 31.56 -20.78 36.20
N ALA A 129 32.39 -20.84 35.14
CA ALA A 129 32.92 -19.64 34.51
C ALA A 129 31.80 -18.80 33.87
N ARG A 130 31.89 -17.46 33.98
CA ARG A 130 30.89 -16.53 33.39
C ARG A 130 30.68 -16.73 31.90
N LYS A 131 31.77 -16.99 31.15
CA LYS A 131 31.71 -17.29 29.71
C LYS A 131 30.94 -18.60 29.41
N SER A 132 31.15 -19.63 30.21
CA SER A 132 30.47 -20.93 30.05
C SER A 132 28.97 -20.79 30.33
N THR A 133 28.60 -20.05 31.38
CA THR A 133 27.20 -19.75 31.73
C THR A 133 26.52 -18.95 30.61
N TYR A 134 27.20 -17.96 30.05
CA TYR A 134 26.72 -17.17 28.91
C TYR A 134 26.49 -18.05 27.67
N LEU A 135 27.45 -18.90 27.31
CA LEU A 135 27.34 -19.83 26.17
C LEU A 135 26.21 -20.84 26.36
N LEU A 136 25.97 -21.30 27.58
CA LEU A 136 24.87 -22.20 27.90
C LEU A 136 23.52 -21.53 27.63
N LEU A 137 23.33 -20.28 28.10
CA LEU A 137 22.12 -19.49 27.85
C LEU A 137 21.95 -19.17 26.37
N LEU A 138 23.05 -18.81 25.69
CA LEU A 138 23.07 -18.56 24.25
C LEU A 138 22.60 -19.78 23.46
N ASN A 139 23.15 -20.96 23.77
CA ASN A 139 22.78 -22.22 23.14
C ASN A 139 21.31 -22.58 23.44
N GLN A 140 20.83 -22.32 24.66
CA GLN A 140 19.42 -22.59 24.99
C GLN A 140 18.46 -21.72 24.18
N ILE A 141 18.77 -20.43 24.00
CA ILE A 141 17.98 -19.54 23.13
C ILE A 141 18.04 -20.02 21.68
N LEU A 142 19.22 -20.46 21.20
CA LEU A 142 19.38 -20.97 19.84
C LEU A 142 18.57 -22.25 19.61
N ILE A 143 18.56 -23.18 20.56
CA ILE A 143 17.80 -24.44 20.48
C ILE A 143 16.29 -24.16 20.54
N LEU A 144 15.84 -23.30 21.46
CA LEU A 144 14.42 -22.92 21.56
C LEU A 144 13.95 -22.17 20.30
N GLY A 145 14.76 -21.24 19.79
CA GLY A 145 14.49 -20.52 18.55
C GLY A 145 14.47 -21.45 17.34
N GLY A 146 15.43 -22.36 17.23
CA GLY A 146 15.47 -23.37 16.18
C GLY A 146 14.25 -24.30 16.19
N MET A 147 13.84 -24.79 17.35
CA MET A 147 12.60 -25.59 17.49
C MET A 147 11.36 -24.78 17.11
N ALA A 148 11.28 -23.51 17.52
CA ALA A 148 10.17 -22.64 17.15
C ALA A 148 10.09 -22.42 15.63
N VAL A 149 11.25 -22.26 14.96
CA VAL A 149 11.35 -22.14 13.50
C VAL A 149 10.94 -23.43 12.79
N ILE A 150 11.30 -24.60 13.32
CA ILE A 150 10.89 -25.89 12.74
C ILE A 150 9.36 -26.04 12.83
N VAL A 151 8.78 -25.72 13.99
CA VAL A 151 7.32 -25.78 14.18
C VAL A 151 6.62 -24.76 13.27
N SER A 152 7.14 -23.52 13.18
CA SER A 152 6.55 -22.50 12.31
C SER A 152 6.66 -22.85 10.83
N ALA A 153 7.78 -23.45 10.40
CA ALA A 153 7.95 -23.93 9.03
C ALA A 153 6.94 -25.05 8.71
N PHE A 154 6.72 -25.99 9.63
CA PHE A 154 5.73 -27.05 9.45
C PHE A 154 4.30 -26.50 9.36
N VAL A 155 3.94 -25.56 10.24
CA VAL A 155 2.64 -24.88 10.19
C VAL A 155 2.48 -24.08 8.88
N SER A 156 3.53 -23.40 8.43
CA SER A 156 3.52 -22.63 7.19
C SER A 156 3.36 -23.54 5.96
N LEU A 157 4.03 -24.69 5.95
CA LEU A 157 3.89 -25.71 4.91
C LEU A 157 2.48 -26.31 4.87
N ALA A 158 1.91 -26.63 6.02
CA ALA A 158 0.54 -27.11 6.12
C ALA A 158 -0.45 -26.06 5.63
N LEU A 159 -0.26 -24.79 6.03
CA LEU A 159 -1.10 -23.68 5.59
C LEU A 159 -1.00 -23.48 4.07
N LEU A 160 0.20 -23.62 3.48
CA LEU A 160 0.41 -23.47 2.04
C LEU A 160 -0.33 -24.54 1.23
N GLN A 161 -0.58 -25.73 1.77
CA GLN A 161 -1.38 -26.78 1.13
C GLN A 161 -2.89 -26.52 1.25
N ILE A 162 -3.33 -25.93 2.36
CA ILE A 162 -4.76 -25.71 2.63
C ILE A 162 -5.25 -24.42 1.95
N LEU A 163 -4.39 -23.40 1.86
CA LEU A 163 -4.75 -22.07 1.37
C LEU A 163 -5.33 -22.09 -0.06
N PRO A 164 -4.79 -22.85 -1.03
CA PRO A 164 -5.38 -22.92 -2.36
C PRO A 164 -6.78 -23.51 -2.40
N HIS A 165 -7.11 -24.41 -1.46
CA HIS A 165 -8.45 -25.00 -1.36
C HIS A 165 -9.46 -24.05 -0.71
N LEU A 166 -9.03 -23.22 0.23
CA LEU A 166 -9.89 -22.21 0.87
C LEU A 166 -10.16 -21.00 -0.03
N VAL A 167 -9.33 -20.80 -1.05
CA VAL A 167 -9.27 -19.59 -1.87
C VAL A 167 -9.37 -19.93 -3.36
N SER A 168 -9.92 -21.11 -3.70
CA SER A 168 -10.00 -21.61 -5.08
C SER A 168 -10.66 -20.61 -6.03
N ASP A 169 -11.64 -19.86 -5.54
CA ASP A 169 -12.45 -18.92 -6.32
C ASP A 169 -11.69 -17.61 -6.62
N PHE A 170 -10.61 -17.34 -5.87
CA PHE A 170 -9.73 -16.18 -6.06
C PHE A 170 -8.35 -16.58 -6.58
N LEU A 171 -8.10 -17.84 -6.97
CA LEU A 171 -6.84 -18.20 -7.61
C LEU A 171 -6.95 -18.13 -9.14
N PRO A 172 -5.99 -17.51 -9.84
CA PRO A 172 -6.01 -17.48 -11.30
C PRO A 172 -5.94 -18.90 -11.86
N LEU A 173 -6.65 -19.12 -12.97
CA LEU A 173 -6.63 -20.40 -13.69
C LEU A 173 -5.18 -20.76 -14.06
N GLY A 174 -4.65 -21.82 -13.46
CA GLY A 174 -3.28 -22.29 -13.68
C GLY A 174 -2.27 -21.84 -12.62
N PHE A 175 -2.70 -21.40 -11.42
CA PHE A 175 -1.79 -21.20 -10.28
C PHE A 175 -0.97 -22.48 -10.02
N GLN A 176 0.34 -22.41 -10.27
CA GLN A 176 1.28 -23.47 -9.95
C GLN A 176 1.98 -23.11 -8.65
N GLN A 177 1.88 -24.00 -7.67
CA GLN A 177 2.57 -23.84 -6.40
C GLN A 177 4.06 -24.15 -6.60
N GLU A 178 4.85 -23.12 -6.91
CA GLU A 178 6.30 -23.22 -6.84
C GLU A 178 6.75 -22.88 -5.42
N MET A 179 7.47 -23.80 -4.78
CA MET A 179 8.07 -23.57 -3.47
C MET A 179 9.57 -23.26 -3.64
N PRO A 180 9.95 -21.96 -3.64
CA PRO A 180 11.35 -21.60 -3.63
C PRO A 180 11.95 -21.94 -2.25
N TRP A 181 12.78 -22.98 -2.19
CA TRP A 181 13.53 -23.36 -0.98
C TRP A 181 14.35 -22.21 -0.40
N ALA A 182 14.76 -21.25 -1.24
CA ALA A 182 15.45 -20.04 -0.82
C ALA A 182 14.62 -19.20 0.17
N SER A 183 13.32 -19.02 -0.08
CA SER A 183 12.44 -18.22 0.79
C SER A 183 12.26 -18.88 2.16
N LEU A 184 12.16 -20.21 2.19
CA LEU A 184 12.15 -20.98 3.44
C LEU A 184 13.48 -20.80 4.19
N GLY A 185 14.61 -20.86 3.48
CA GLY A 185 15.95 -20.63 4.05
C GLY A 185 16.08 -19.25 4.69
N VAL A 186 15.65 -18.19 4.00
CA VAL A 186 15.65 -16.82 4.54
C VAL A 186 14.77 -16.73 5.79
N ALA A 187 13.54 -17.28 5.75
CA ALA A 187 12.65 -17.28 6.91
C ALA A 187 13.26 -18.02 8.11
N MET A 188 13.93 -19.16 7.88
CA MET A 188 14.61 -19.91 8.95
C MET A 188 15.78 -19.13 9.56
N VAL A 189 16.59 -18.48 8.72
CA VAL A 189 17.72 -17.65 9.16
C VAL A 189 17.22 -16.44 9.95
N VAL A 190 16.24 -15.71 9.43
CA VAL A 190 15.66 -14.54 10.10
C VAL A 190 14.98 -14.93 11.40
N GLY A 191 14.25 -16.05 11.45
CA GLY A 191 13.62 -16.53 12.69
C GLY A 191 14.65 -16.93 13.76
N THR A 192 15.67 -17.71 13.38
CA THR A 192 16.68 -18.22 14.31
C THR A 192 17.61 -17.10 14.78
N ILE A 193 18.25 -16.39 13.86
CA ILE A 193 19.18 -15.31 14.18
C ILE A 193 18.44 -14.09 14.75
N GLY A 194 17.23 -13.79 14.26
CA GLY A 194 16.40 -12.72 14.79
C GLY A 194 16.09 -12.92 16.27
N SER A 195 15.69 -14.14 16.66
CA SER A 195 15.45 -14.44 18.08
C SER A 195 16.68 -14.16 18.95
N LEU A 196 17.88 -14.47 18.46
CA LEU A 196 19.13 -14.23 19.16
C LEU A 196 19.44 -12.73 19.28
N ILE A 197 19.30 -11.99 18.19
CA ILE A 197 19.59 -10.56 18.13
C ILE A 197 18.67 -9.77 19.06
N PHE A 198 17.37 -10.05 19.05
CA PHE A 198 16.41 -9.37 19.93
C PHE A 198 16.59 -9.74 21.41
N CYS A 199 17.22 -10.89 21.71
CA CYS A 199 17.53 -11.31 23.09
C CYS A 199 18.87 -10.80 23.62
N LEU A 200 19.76 -10.34 22.75
CA LEU A 200 21.10 -9.86 23.14
C LEU A 200 21.08 -8.79 24.25
N PRO A 201 20.17 -7.78 24.25
CA PRO A 201 20.06 -6.79 25.33
C PRO A 201 19.80 -7.40 26.71
N VAL A 202 18.99 -8.46 26.75
CA VAL A 202 18.67 -9.16 28.00
C VAL A 202 19.87 -9.97 28.47
N LEU A 203 20.58 -10.62 27.56
CA LEU A 203 21.72 -11.48 27.87
C LEU A 203 22.95 -10.71 28.37
N THR A 204 23.24 -9.53 27.81
CA THR A 204 24.35 -8.68 28.28
C THR A 204 24.12 -8.15 29.70
N SER A 205 22.86 -7.94 30.09
CA SER A 205 22.48 -7.50 31.43
C SER A 205 22.81 -8.54 32.51
N ILE A 206 22.83 -9.83 32.15
CA ILE A 206 23.16 -10.95 33.06
C ILE A 206 24.67 -11.02 33.36
N HIS A 207 25.50 -10.68 32.38
CA HIS A 207 26.96 -10.90 32.43
C HIS A 207 27.67 -10.12 33.57
N ARG A 208 27.01 -9.11 34.13
CA ARG A 208 27.56 -8.21 35.16
C ARG A 208 26.88 -8.31 36.52
N VAL A 209 25.90 -9.21 36.68
CA VAL A 209 25.25 -9.40 37.98
C VAL A 209 26.22 -10.12 38.92
N GLN A 210 26.47 -9.52 40.09
CA GLN A 210 27.31 -10.13 41.11
C GLN A 210 26.52 -11.26 41.79
N PRO A 211 27.00 -12.52 41.81
CA PRO A 211 26.31 -13.64 42.45
C PRO A 211 25.97 -13.39 43.92
N ILE A 212 26.75 -12.55 44.61
CA ILE A 212 26.59 -12.24 46.04
C ILE A 212 25.45 -11.24 46.31
N ALA A 213 25.08 -10.42 45.32
CA ALA A 213 23.94 -9.50 45.39
C ALA A 213 22.59 -10.20 45.13
N LEU A 214 22.61 -11.52 44.87
CA LEU A 214 21.44 -12.38 44.74
C LEU A 214 21.14 -13.17 46.04
N LEU A 215 22.15 -13.39 46.90
CA LEU A 215 21.98 -14.03 48.21
C LEU A 215 21.63 -13.03 49.31
N ARG A 216 22.09 -11.78 49.19
CA ARG A 216 21.48 -10.64 49.87
C ARG A 216 20.37 -10.16 48.96
N ASP A 217 19.13 -10.24 49.41
CA ASP A 217 17.92 -9.88 48.64
C ASP A 217 17.79 -8.37 48.37
N THR A 218 18.84 -7.72 47.88
CA THR A 218 18.86 -6.39 47.27
C THR A 218 18.50 -6.46 45.78
N SER A 219 17.69 -7.46 45.41
CA SER A 219 17.22 -7.81 44.06
C SER A 219 16.47 -6.68 43.31
N ARG A 220 16.28 -5.51 43.94
CA ARG A 220 15.60 -4.35 43.36
C ARG A 220 16.50 -3.17 42.99
N GLU A 221 17.77 -3.16 43.37
CA GLU A 221 18.71 -2.07 43.03
C GLU A 221 19.48 -2.33 41.72
N PHE A 222 18.81 -2.82 40.68
CA PHE A 222 19.41 -3.02 39.34
C PHE A 222 19.71 -1.71 38.57
N SER A 223 19.90 -0.57 39.24
CA SER A 223 20.09 0.73 38.57
C SER A 223 20.91 1.78 39.32
N GLN A 224 21.98 1.42 40.04
CA GLN A 224 22.89 2.43 40.64
C GLN A 224 24.29 2.53 39.99
N GLY A 225 24.61 1.72 38.97
CA GLY A 225 25.83 1.92 38.17
C GLY A 225 25.58 2.76 36.91
N ASN A 226 26.49 3.70 36.58
CA ASN A 226 26.54 4.55 35.37
C ASN A 226 26.69 3.75 34.04
N THR A 227 25.81 2.79 33.81
CA THR A 227 25.88 1.74 32.78
C THR A 227 24.96 2.01 31.59
N TRP A 228 24.41 3.22 31.48
CA TRP A 228 23.50 3.62 30.39
C TRP A 228 24.16 3.44 29.01
N LYS A 229 25.46 3.77 28.89
CA LYS A 229 26.25 3.56 27.66
C LYS A 229 26.28 2.09 27.23
N LEU A 230 26.46 1.19 28.18
CA LEU A 230 26.53 -0.25 27.90
C LEU A 230 25.17 -0.83 27.51
N LYS A 231 24.09 -0.37 28.17
CA LYS A 231 22.72 -0.73 27.79
C LYS A 231 22.42 -0.26 26.37
N LEU A 232 22.82 0.96 26.01
CA LEU A 232 22.63 1.51 24.67
C LEU A 232 23.38 0.71 23.59
N VAL A 233 24.63 0.34 23.86
CA VAL A 233 25.45 -0.49 22.94
C VAL A 233 24.82 -1.86 22.72
N SER A 234 24.12 -2.43 23.70
CA SER A 234 23.51 -3.74 23.52
C SER A 234 22.26 -3.75 22.63
N TYR A 235 21.58 -2.62 22.44
CA TYR A 235 20.47 -2.49 21.49
C TYR A 235 20.94 -2.21 20.05
N LEU A 236 22.20 -1.82 19.87
CA LEU A 236 22.77 -1.41 18.59
C LEU A 236 22.76 -2.54 17.54
N PRO A 237 23.10 -3.80 17.84
CA PRO A 237 23.00 -4.90 16.87
C PRO A 237 21.57 -5.14 16.39
N GLY A 238 20.58 -5.07 17.29
CA GLY A 238 19.17 -5.19 16.93
C GLY A 238 18.70 -4.07 16.02
N LEU A 239 19.09 -2.83 16.32
CA LEU A 239 18.78 -1.68 15.50
C LEU A 239 19.46 -1.75 14.12
N LEU A 240 20.71 -2.20 14.06
CA LEU A 240 21.45 -2.35 12.80
C LEU A 240 20.86 -3.43 11.91
N VAL A 241 20.49 -4.59 12.46
CA VAL A 241 19.86 -5.66 11.66
C VAL A 241 18.47 -5.25 11.22
N TYR A 242 17.66 -4.67 12.10
CA TYR A 242 16.35 -4.15 11.73
C TYR A 242 16.46 -3.04 10.66
N GLY A 243 17.43 -2.14 10.82
CA GLY A 243 17.71 -1.09 9.84
C GLY A 243 18.18 -1.62 8.50
N GLY A 244 19.10 -2.59 8.51
CA GLY A 244 19.59 -3.27 7.31
C GLY A 244 18.48 -4.02 6.57
N LEU A 245 17.62 -4.74 7.30
CA LEU A 245 16.45 -5.41 6.71
C LEU A 245 15.43 -4.41 6.16
N THR A 246 15.23 -3.28 6.84
CA THR A 246 14.35 -2.21 6.36
C THR A 246 14.85 -1.60 5.05
N ILE A 247 16.16 -1.37 4.93
CA ILE A 247 16.79 -0.87 3.70
C ILE A 247 16.76 -1.94 2.60
N TRP A 248 16.92 -3.21 2.94
CA TRP A 248 16.83 -4.32 1.99
C TRP A 248 15.42 -4.49 1.41
N VAL A 249 14.38 -4.37 2.24
CA VAL A 249 12.98 -4.52 1.82
C VAL A 249 12.45 -3.30 1.09
N ALA A 250 12.67 -2.09 1.62
CA ALA A 250 12.02 -0.86 1.11
C ALA A 250 12.96 0.05 0.29
N GLY A 251 14.23 -0.32 0.14
CA GLY A 251 15.25 0.52 -0.46
C GLY A 251 15.72 1.65 0.46
N PHE A 252 16.81 2.32 0.06
CA PHE A 252 17.50 3.29 0.93
C PHE A 252 16.64 4.50 1.33
N LYS A 253 15.91 5.09 0.38
CA LYS A 253 15.10 6.31 0.63
C LYS A 253 13.88 6.01 1.51
N ARG A 254 13.05 5.05 1.13
CA ARG A 254 11.79 4.72 1.85
C ARG A 254 12.10 4.03 3.17
N GLY A 255 13.05 3.10 3.17
CA GLY A 255 13.49 2.41 4.39
C GLY A 255 14.15 3.35 5.40
N GLY A 256 14.99 4.28 4.95
CA GLY A 256 15.57 5.31 5.82
C GLY A 256 14.52 6.21 6.46
N LEU A 257 13.51 6.64 5.68
CA LEU A 257 12.38 7.41 6.20
C LEU A 257 11.58 6.61 7.23
N PHE A 258 11.26 5.35 6.94
CA PHE A 258 10.52 4.49 7.87
C PHE A 258 11.26 4.36 9.21
N LEU A 259 12.57 4.13 9.19
CA LEU A 259 13.39 4.06 10.41
C LEU A 259 13.41 5.38 11.17
N LEU A 260 13.54 6.51 10.46
CA LEU A 260 13.53 7.84 11.08
C LEU A 260 12.19 8.11 11.76
N LEU A 261 11.09 7.82 11.07
CA LEU A 261 9.74 7.99 11.58
C LEU A 261 9.50 7.05 12.78
N PHE A 262 10.03 5.83 12.73
CA PHE A 262 9.96 4.86 13.81
C PHE A 262 10.72 5.30 15.06
N MET A 263 11.93 5.84 14.90
CA MET A 263 12.69 6.43 16.01
C MET A 263 12.01 7.69 16.56
N GLY A 264 11.47 8.54 15.68
CA GLY A 264 10.68 9.71 16.07
C GLY A 264 9.44 9.31 16.86
N ALA A 265 8.77 8.23 16.47
CA ALA A 265 7.60 7.71 17.16
C ALA A 265 7.93 7.20 18.57
N LEU A 266 9.04 6.49 18.75
CA LEU A 266 9.53 6.06 20.07
C LEU A 266 9.79 7.25 21.00
N LEU A 267 10.46 8.29 20.50
CA LEU A 267 10.74 9.50 21.26
C LEU A 267 9.45 10.25 21.64
N ALA A 268 8.52 10.38 20.69
CA ALA A 268 7.22 11.00 20.92
C ALA A 268 6.40 10.25 21.97
N LEU A 269 6.35 8.91 21.91
CA LEU A 269 5.67 8.08 22.92
C LEU A 269 6.33 8.21 24.29
N ALA A 270 7.65 8.21 24.37
CA ALA A 270 8.36 8.37 25.64
C ALA A 270 8.07 9.74 26.29
N LEU A 271 8.03 10.81 25.48
CA LEU A 271 7.70 12.16 25.92
C LEU A 271 6.22 12.27 26.35
N LEU A 272 5.30 11.68 25.58
CA LEU A 272 3.88 11.60 25.93
C LEU A 272 3.67 10.83 27.25
N ALA A 273 4.33 9.69 27.43
CA ALA A 273 4.28 8.92 28.67
C ALA A 273 4.70 9.76 29.89
N TRP A 274 5.81 10.50 29.74
CA TRP A 274 6.33 11.35 30.80
C TRP A 274 5.36 12.48 31.15
N LEU A 275 4.77 13.15 30.15
CA LEU A 275 3.77 14.20 30.35
C LEU A 275 2.49 13.66 31.00
N LEU A 276 1.96 12.53 30.51
CA LEU A 276 0.73 11.91 31.02
C LEU A 276 0.88 11.47 32.47
N PHE A 277 1.99 10.83 32.84
CA PHE A 277 2.20 10.38 34.23
C PHE A 277 2.50 11.54 35.18
N LYS A 278 3.13 12.62 34.69
CA LYS A 278 3.26 13.87 35.45
C LYS A 278 1.87 14.46 35.72
N ALA A 279 1.00 14.54 34.72
CA ALA A 279 -0.38 15.04 34.86
C ALA A 279 -1.22 14.16 35.81
N CYS A 280 -1.09 12.83 35.73
CA CYS A 280 -1.74 11.90 36.65
C CYS A 280 -1.35 12.15 38.12
N GLY A 281 -0.10 12.52 38.37
CA GLY A 281 0.38 12.89 39.70
C GLY A 281 -0.37 14.10 40.29
N HIS A 282 -0.62 15.12 39.48
CA HIS A 282 -1.38 16.30 39.89
C HIS A 282 -2.87 15.99 40.10
N LEU A 283 -3.47 15.20 39.21
CA LEU A 283 -4.91 14.89 39.25
C LEU A 283 -5.29 13.90 40.37
N SER A 284 -4.35 13.06 40.82
CA SER A 284 -4.59 12.04 41.86
C SER A 284 -5.17 12.59 43.16
N ASN A 285 -4.82 13.82 43.56
CA ASN A 285 -5.23 14.36 44.86
C ASN A 285 -6.73 14.63 44.98
N ARG A 286 -7.49 14.73 43.87
CA ARG A 286 -8.92 15.04 43.86
C ARG A 286 -9.84 13.83 43.62
N GLN A 287 -9.29 12.62 43.53
CA GLN A 287 -10.02 11.43 43.06
C GLN A 287 -10.43 10.46 44.18
N LYS A 288 -11.45 9.62 43.90
CA LYS A 288 -11.90 8.51 44.78
C LYS A 288 -10.74 7.57 45.12
N PRO A 289 -10.76 6.87 46.27
CA PRO A 289 -9.60 6.12 46.79
C PRO A 289 -9.03 5.08 45.80
N VAL A 290 -9.86 4.35 45.06
CA VAL A 290 -9.41 3.36 44.06
C VAL A 290 -8.65 4.05 42.91
N PHE A 291 -9.23 5.09 42.31
CA PHE A 291 -8.59 5.88 41.25
C PHE A 291 -7.36 6.65 41.75
N LYS A 292 -7.39 7.13 42.98
CA LYS A 292 -6.26 7.82 43.62
C LYS A 292 -5.05 6.90 43.74
N ILE A 293 -5.26 5.67 44.19
CA ILE A 293 -4.20 4.65 44.31
C ILE A 293 -3.62 4.32 42.93
N ALA A 294 -4.48 4.05 41.93
CA ALA A 294 -4.05 3.76 40.57
C ALA A 294 -3.29 4.92 39.90
N LEU A 295 -3.75 6.16 40.05
CA LEU A 295 -3.05 7.33 39.50
C LEU A 295 -1.71 7.60 40.20
N ARG A 296 -1.61 7.32 41.50
CA ARG A 296 -0.36 7.46 42.25
C ARG A 296 0.64 6.36 41.93
N SER A 297 0.21 5.12 41.70
CA SER A 297 1.13 4.03 41.35
C SER A 297 1.83 4.30 40.01
N LEU A 298 1.09 4.82 39.03
CA LEU A 298 1.63 5.28 37.73
C LEU A 298 2.71 6.36 37.88
N ASN A 299 2.53 7.31 38.82
CA ASN A 299 3.50 8.38 39.06
C ASN A 299 4.64 7.99 40.01
N ARG A 300 4.44 7.00 40.91
CA ARG A 300 5.46 6.57 41.88
C ARG A 300 6.61 5.82 41.20
N ASN A 301 6.29 4.88 40.30
CA ASN A 301 7.27 4.06 39.59
C ASN A 301 7.39 4.50 38.12
N ARG A 302 7.75 5.77 37.87
CA ARG A 302 7.73 6.36 36.52
C ARG A 302 8.48 5.54 35.48
N VAL A 303 9.66 5.01 35.79
CA VAL A 303 10.47 4.26 34.82
C VAL A 303 9.76 2.98 34.39
N ALA A 304 9.20 2.22 35.33
CA ALA A 304 8.46 1.00 35.03
C ALA A 304 7.15 1.31 34.27
N ALA A 305 6.40 2.32 34.71
CA ALA A 305 5.18 2.76 34.04
C ALA A 305 5.45 3.25 32.60
N ILE A 306 6.53 4.01 32.38
CA ILE A 306 6.94 4.49 31.04
C ILE A 306 7.34 3.31 30.16
N SER A 307 8.09 2.34 30.68
CA SER A 307 8.45 1.13 29.93
C SER A 307 7.22 0.33 29.48
N CYS A 308 6.28 0.12 30.39
CA CYS A 308 5.01 -0.56 30.12
C CYS A 308 4.20 0.18 29.06
N PHE A 309 4.03 1.49 29.26
CA PHE A 309 3.30 2.36 28.35
C PHE A 309 3.94 2.38 26.97
N LEU A 310 5.26 2.54 26.87
CA LEU A 310 5.98 2.57 25.61
C LEU A 310 5.77 1.26 24.85
N SER A 311 5.83 0.13 25.55
CA SER A 311 5.69 -1.19 24.93
C SER A 311 4.26 -1.47 24.45
N MET A 312 3.25 -1.13 25.25
CA MET A 312 1.84 -1.25 24.84
C MET A 312 1.48 -0.24 23.74
N SER A 313 1.97 0.99 23.82
CA SER A 313 1.71 2.03 22.81
C SER A 313 2.36 1.68 21.48
N LEU A 314 3.60 1.18 21.51
CA LEU A 314 4.32 0.74 20.32
C LEU A 314 3.66 -0.51 19.71
N GLY A 315 3.25 -1.48 20.53
CA GLY A 315 2.46 -2.61 20.06
C GLY A 315 1.14 -2.15 19.42
N THR A 316 0.43 -1.20 20.03
CA THR A 316 -0.81 -0.64 19.47
C THR A 316 -0.57 0.13 18.18
N LEU A 317 0.51 0.91 18.09
CA LEU A 317 0.91 1.62 16.87
C LEU A 317 1.14 0.64 15.72
N LEU A 318 1.96 -0.38 15.97
CA LEU A 318 2.32 -1.39 14.98
C LEU A 318 1.13 -2.25 14.55
N ILE A 319 0.16 -2.48 15.42
CA ILE A 319 -1.05 -3.22 15.07
C ILE A 319 -2.02 -2.38 14.23
N ASN A 320 -2.08 -1.06 14.46
CA ASN A 320 -3.01 -0.18 13.77
C ASN A 320 -2.47 0.34 12.43
N ILE A 321 -1.16 0.47 12.27
CA ILE A 321 -0.59 0.97 11.01
C ILE A 321 -0.94 0.07 9.82
N ILE A 322 -0.99 -1.24 10.03
CA ILE A 322 -1.28 -2.24 9.00
C ILE A 322 -2.69 -2.07 8.43
N PRO A 323 -3.77 -2.09 9.22
CA PRO A 323 -5.13 -1.87 8.70
C PRO A 323 -5.36 -0.44 8.19
N GLN A 324 -4.65 0.57 8.71
CA GLN A 324 -4.76 1.94 8.21
C GLN A 324 -4.19 2.08 6.79
N LEU A 325 -3.03 1.48 6.52
CA LEU A 325 -2.46 1.47 5.16
C LEU A 325 -3.23 0.53 4.24
N GLN A 326 -3.71 -0.61 4.74
CA GLN A 326 -4.60 -1.51 4.01
C GLN A 326 -5.83 -0.77 3.50
N GLN A 327 -6.51 0.00 4.35
CA GLN A 327 -7.75 0.68 3.97
C GLN A 327 -7.55 1.62 2.77
N GLY A 328 -6.51 2.43 2.80
CA GLY A 328 -6.21 3.34 1.69
C GLY A 328 -5.85 2.61 0.39
N LEU A 329 -5.18 1.46 0.49
CA LEU A 329 -4.91 0.60 -0.67
C LEU A 329 -6.16 -0.06 -1.23
N VAL A 330 -7.03 -0.57 -0.35
CA VAL A 330 -8.28 -1.20 -0.77
C VAL A 330 -9.20 -0.17 -1.40
N GLU A 331 -9.33 1.04 -0.84
CA GLU A 331 -10.14 2.12 -1.42
C GLU A 331 -9.65 2.56 -2.80
N GLU A 332 -8.33 2.61 -3.03
CA GLU A 332 -7.76 2.91 -4.37
C GLU A 332 -8.03 1.80 -5.39
N LEU A 333 -8.08 0.57 -4.90
CA LEU A 333 -8.30 -0.61 -5.72
C LEU A 333 -9.80 -0.87 -5.95
N GLU A 334 -10.66 -0.43 -5.04
CA GLU A 334 -12.10 -0.63 -5.11
C GLU A 334 -12.74 0.13 -6.27
N ARG A 335 -13.85 -0.42 -6.75
CA ARG A 335 -14.58 0.08 -7.91
C ARG A 335 -15.22 1.43 -7.54
N PRO A 336 -15.07 2.49 -8.35
CA PRO A 336 -15.92 3.67 -8.19
C PRO A 336 -17.39 3.23 -8.32
N GLU A 337 -18.16 3.33 -7.22
CA GLU A 337 -19.56 2.86 -7.18
C GLU A 337 -20.44 3.55 -8.23
N ASP A 338 -20.05 4.74 -8.68
CA ASP A 338 -20.79 5.60 -9.59
C ASP A 338 -20.38 5.46 -11.07
N SER A 339 -19.75 4.34 -11.43
CA SER A 339 -19.23 4.12 -12.78
C SER A 339 -20.38 4.08 -13.80
N ARG A 340 -20.61 5.21 -14.47
CA ARG A 340 -21.34 5.36 -15.74
C ARG A 340 -20.57 4.69 -16.89
N VAL A 341 -19.96 3.53 -16.66
CA VAL A 341 -19.20 2.81 -17.68
C VAL A 341 -20.19 2.20 -18.67
N PRO A 342 -20.08 2.50 -19.98
CA PRO A 342 -20.91 1.85 -20.98
C PRO A 342 -20.54 0.37 -21.09
N THR A 343 -21.53 -0.47 -21.42
CA THR A 343 -21.28 -1.89 -21.65
C THR A 343 -20.47 -2.09 -22.94
N PHE A 344 -20.84 -1.37 -23.99
CA PHE A 344 -20.12 -1.36 -25.25
C PHE A 344 -19.64 0.03 -25.63
N PHE A 345 -18.40 0.10 -26.12
CA PHE A 345 -17.86 1.25 -26.83
C PHE A 345 -17.76 0.91 -28.30
N VAL A 346 -18.32 1.76 -29.16
CA VAL A 346 -18.46 1.50 -30.60
C VAL A 346 -17.72 2.60 -31.36
N PHE A 347 -16.89 2.22 -32.32
CA PHE A 347 -16.07 3.16 -33.10
C PHE A 347 -16.02 2.79 -34.59
N ASP A 348 -15.54 3.73 -35.40
CA ASP A 348 -15.53 3.69 -36.88
C ASP A 348 -16.94 3.65 -37.50
N ILE A 349 -17.91 4.32 -36.86
CA ILE A 349 -19.26 4.52 -37.38
C ILE A 349 -19.21 5.61 -38.46
N GLN A 350 -19.64 5.32 -39.68
CA GLN A 350 -19.77 6.35 -40.73
C GLN A 350 -21.08 7.13 -40.56
N GLU A 351 -21.16 8.35 -41.08
CA GLU A 351 -22.33 9.22 -40.91
C GLU A 351 -23.61 8.60 -41.48
N GLU A 352 -23.50 7.94 -42.64
CA GLU A 352 -24.61 7.26 -43.30
C GLU A 352 -25.06 6.00 -42.55
N GLN A 353 -24.19 5.44 -41.69
CA GLN A 353 -24.46 4.23 -40.92
C GLN A 353 -25.19 4.51 -39.61
N ILE A 354 -25.27 5.77 -39.16
CA ILE A 354 -25.85 6.12 -37.85
C ILE A 354 -27.31 5.66 -37.75
N ALA A 355 -28.15 6.03 -38.72
CA ALA A 355 -29.58 5.72 -38.68
C ALA A 355 -29.84 4.20 -38.62
N GLY A 356 -29.20 3.44 -39.52
CA GLY A 356 -29.35 1.99 -39.55
C GLY A 356 -28.75 1.29 -38.33
N LEU A 357 -27.64 1.79 -37.77
CA LEU A 357 -27.10 1.27 -36.52
C LEU A 357 -28.04 1.54 -35.34
N THR A 358 -28.63 2.73 -35.25
CA THR A 358 -29.63 3.06 -34.22
C THR A 358 -30.82 2.11 -34.29
N ASP A 359 -31.30 1.78 -35.50
CA ASP A 359 -32.39 0.82 -35.69
C ASP A 359 -32.00 -0.61 -35.24
N VAL A 360 -30.80 -1.09 -35.59
CA VAL A 360 -30.31 -2.41 -35.16
C VAL A 360 -30.20 -2.48 -33.63
N VAL A 361 -29.68 -1.43 -32.99
CA VAL A 361 -29.53 -1.37 -31.53
C VAL A 361 -30.91 -1.26 -30.84
N ALA A 362 -31.84 -0.51 -31.43
CA ALA A 362 -33.21 -0.35 -30.93
C ALA A 362 -34.02 -1.65 -31.03
N GLN A 363 -33.85 -2.44 -32.09
CA GLN A 363 -34.51 -3.74 -32.26
C GLN A 363 -34.13 -4.74 -31.16
N GLU A 364 -32.90 -4.66 -30.64
CA GLU A 364 -32.42 -5.47 -29.52
C GLU A 364 -32.86 -4.91 -28.15
N GLY A 365 -33.53 -3.75 -28.14
CA GLY A 365 -34.09 -3.08 -26.96
C GLY A 365 -33.13 -2.13 -26.23
N PHE A 366 -32.10 -1.62 -26.92
CA PHE A 366 -31.10 -0.71 -26.35
C PHE A 366 -31.06 0.62 -27.12
N ALA A 367 -30.39 1.62 -26.54
CA ALA A 367 -30.18 2.91 -27.18
C ALA A 367 -28.69 3.12 -27.46
N LEU A 368 -28.39 3.67 -28.64
CA LEU A 368 -27.08 4.20 -28.95
C LEU A 368 -26.97 5.60 -28.35
N GLU A 369 -26.10 5.76 -27.35
CA GLU A 369 -25.93 7.00 -26.60
C GLU A 369 -24.55 7.63 -26.85
N SER A 370 -24.45 8.94 -26.58
CA SER A 370 -23.20 9.70 -26.66
C SER A 370 -22.52 9.58 -28.02
N LEU A 371 -23.29 9.77 -29.10
CA LEU A 371 -22.74 9.88 -30.45
C LEU A 371 -21.87 11.12 -30.55
N SER A 372 -20.58 10.93 -30.77
CA SER A 372 -19.62 12.03 -30.87
C SER A 372 -18.76 11.90 -32.13
N PRO A 373 -18.68 12.95 -32.95
CA PRO A 373 -17.89 12.94 -34.17
C PRO A 373 -16.40 13.06 -33.84
N LEU A 374 -15.56 12.35 -34.59
CA LEU A 374 -14.12 12.40 -34.50
C LEU A 374 -13.58 12.78 -35.88
N VAL A 375 -12.92 13.93 -35.93
CA VAL A 375 -12.26 14.48 -37.11
C VAL A 375 -10.76 14.45 -36.88
N ARG A 376 -10.00 13.93 -37.84
CA ARG A 376 -8.54 13.92 -37.76
C ARG A 376 -7.99 15.19 -38.40
N ALA A 377 -7.19 15.95 -37.65
CA ALA A 377 -6.61 17.19 -38.11
C ALA A 377 -5.12 17.28 -37.77
N ARG A 378 -4.33 17.98 -38.57
CA ARG A 378 -2.92 18.25 -38.26
C ARG A 378 -2.78 19.67 -37.76
N LEU A 379 -2.07 19.88 -36.66
CA LEU A 379 -1.74 21.25 -36.24
C LEU A 379 -0.63 21.80 -37.17
N SER A 380 -0.89 22.93 -37.83
CA SER A 380 0.02 23.57 -38.77
C SER A 380 0.71 24.79 -38.18
N MET A 381 0.00 25.64 -37.44
CA MET A 381 0.54 26.86 -36.84
C MET A 381 0.05 27.06 -35.40
N VAL A 382 0.87 27.70 -34.58
CA VAL A 382 0.52 28.17 -33.23
C VAL A 382 0.94 29.64 -33.14
N ASN A 383 0.01 30.53 -32.82
CA ASN A 383 0.21 31.98 -32.72
C ASN A 383 0.87 32.60 -33.97
N GLY A 384 0.54 32.09 -35.15
CA GLY A 384 1.08 32.58 -36.44
C GLY A 384 2.47 32.06 -36.81
N GLU A 385 3.13 31.31 -35.92
CA GLU A 385 4.39 30.62 -36.24
C GLU A 385 4.10 29.20 -36.75
N ILE A 386 4.84 28.77 -37.79
CA ILE A 386 4.78 27.40 -38.27
C ILE A 386 5.17 26.49 -37.10
N TYR A 387 4.24 25.66 -36.68
CA TYR A 387 4.47 24.73 -35.59
C TYR A 387 5.33 23.57 -36.10
N LEU A 388 6.64 23.81 -36.16
CA LEU A 388 7.65 22.77 -36.40
C LEU A 388 7.99 22.01 -35.10
N GLY A 389 7.32 22.32 -33.99
CA GLY A 389 7.64 21.85 -32.64
C GLY A 389 9.00 22.39 -32.21
N GLN A 390 9.03 23.55 -31.53
CA GLN A 390 10.28 24.16 -31.08
C GLN A 390 11.10 23.19 -30.20
N ASP A 391 12.38 23.03 -30.51
CA ASP A 391 13.41 22.52 -29.60
C ASP A 391 13.62 23.60 -28.51
N ARG A 392 13.49 23.24 -27.23
CA ARG A 392 14.00 24.06 -26.11
C ARG A 392 15.05 23.25 -25.35
N ASP A 393 16.24 23.82 -25.25
CA ASP A 393 17.47 23.24 -24.68
C ASP A 393 17.48 23.07 -23.14
N ASP A 394 16.35 23.18 -22.43
CA ASP A 394 16.36 23.30 -20.96
C ASP A 394 15.48 22.27 -20.21
N VAL A 395 15.39 20.99 -20.62
CA VAL A 395 15.03 19.87 -19.71
C VAL A 395 15.61 18.53 -20.19
N VAL A 396 16.73 18.08 -19.62
CA VAL A 396 17.41 16.79 -19.86
C VAL A 396 16.63 15.58 -19.30
N ARG A 397 15.34 15.42 -19.61
CA ARG A 397 14.64 14.15 -19.31
C ARG A 397 13.49 13.77 -20.26
N ASN A 398 13.11 14.58 -21.25
CA ASN A 398 11.96 14.26 -22.10
C ASN A 398 11.97 14.82 -23.54
N GLU A 399 13.13 15.18 -24.12
CA GLU A 399 13.21 15.68 -25.51
C GLU A 399 12.71 14.66 -26.57
N ASN A 400 12.84 13.36 -26.30
CA ASN A 400 12.54 12.29 -27.25
C ASN A 400 11.04 12.01 -27.46
N ARG A 401 10.17 12.60 -26.63
CA ARG A 401 8.71 12.45 -26.72
C ARG A 401 8.06 13.47 -27.67
N GLU A 402 8.75 14.56 -28.00
CA GLU A 402 8.15 15.73 -28.67
C GLU A 402 8.40 15.73 -30.18
N ARG A 403 9.55 15.22 -30.66
CA ARG A 403 9.81 15.05 -32.10
C ARG A 403 8.80 14.08 -32.77
N ARG A 404 8.33 13.04 -32.07
CA ARG A 404 7.22 12.17 -32.52
C ARG A 404 5.82 12.77 -32.39
N ARG A 405 5.66 13.93 -31.74
CA ARG A 405 4.40 14.70 -31.70
C ARG A 405 4.27 15.64 -32.90
N ARG A 406 5.37 15.96 -33.61
CA ARG A 406 5.43 16.82 -34.81
C ARG A 406 4.65 16.27 -36.02
N SER A 407 4.24 15.00 -35.99
CA SER A 407 3.48 14.31 -37.06
C SER A 407 2.10 13.81 -36.62
N ARG A 408 1.60 14.17 -35.44
CA ARG A 408 0.33 13.63 -34.95
C ARG A 408 -0.85 14.37 -35.56
N THR A 409 -1.68 13.61 -36.27
CA THR A 409 -3.10 13.93 -36.40
C THR A 409 -3.71 14.00 -35.00
N TYR A 410 -4.25 15.16 -34.65
CA TYR A 410 -5.10 15.38 -33.49
C TYR A 410 -6.51 14.90 -33.80
N ASN A 411 -7.17 14.35 -32.79
CA ASN A 411 -8.58 14.04 -32.84
C ASN A 411 -9.33 15.27 -32.34
N LEU A 412 -10.04 15.92 -33.24
CA LEU A 412 -10.95 17.00 -32.95
C LEU A 412 -12.37 16.45 -32.86
N SER A 413 -13.18 17.06 -32.03
CA SER A 413 -14.62 16.80 -31.98
C SER A 413 -15.37 18.10 -31.80
N TYR A 414 -16.67 18.06 -32.05
CA TYR A 414 -17.61 19.07 -31.59
C TYR A 414 -18.65 18.35 -30.73
N LEU A 415 -18.87 18.89 -29.53
CA LEU A 415 -19.88 18.39 -28.61
C LEU A 415 -21.05 19.38 -28.56
N SER A 416 -22.19 18.94 -28.04
CA SER A 416 -23.27 19.86 -27.71
C SER A 416 -22.75 20.95 -26.75
N ALA A 417 -23.28 22.18 -26.86
CA ALA A 417 -22.81 23.30 -26.06
C ALA A 417 -22.84 23.00 -24.55
N ASP A 418 -23.83 22.22 -24.09
CA ASP A 418 -23.92 21.81 -22.69
C ASP A 418 -22.78 20.86 -22.28
N GLN A 419 -22.46 19.86 -23.10
CA GLN A 419 -21.39 18.90 -22.82
C GLN A 419 -20.00 19.52 -22.96
N ALA A 420 -19.80 20.38 -23.95
CA ALA A 420 -18.52 21.05 -24.20
C ALA A 420 -18.14 22.03 -23.09
N ASN A 421 -19.13 22.55 -22.36
CA ASN A 421 -18.97 23.55 -21.30
C ASN A 421 -18.97 22.94 -19.89
N LEU A 422 -19.02 21.62 -19.74
CA LEU A 422 -18.86 20.96 -18.43
C LEU A 422 -17.42 21.08 -17.93
N GLY A 423 -17.27 21.40 -16.64
CA GLY A 423 -15.97 21.37 -15.97
C GLY A 423 -14.99 22.47 -16.39
N ILE A 424 -15.47 23.62 -16.90
CA ILE A 424 -14.63 24.78 -17.22
C ILE A 424 -13.90 25.25 -15.95
N VAL A 425 -12.58 25.36 -16.04
CA VAL A 425 -11.73 25.85 -14.96
C VAL A 425 -11.31 27.30 -15.22
N GLU A 426 -11.03 27.64 -16.49
CA GLU A 426 -10.57 28.96 -16.91
C GLU A 426 -11.17 29.34 -18.27
N GLY A 427 -11.45 30.63 -18.49
CA GLY A 427 -11.96 31.15 -19.76
C GLY A 427 -13.49 31.29 -19.84
N LYS A 428 -14.03 31.39 -21.05
CA LYS A 428 -15.46 31.58 -21.32
C LYS A 428 -16.07 30.34 -21.98
N PRO A 429 -17.35 30.01 -21.72
CA PRO A 429 -18.02 28.92 -22.41
C PRO A 429 -18.03 29.17 -23.92
N LEU A 430 -18.01 28.08 -24.70
CA LEU A 430 -18.13 28.14 -26.16
C LEU A 430 -19.48 28.74 -26.52
N SER A 431 -19.49 29.75 -27.39
CA SER A 431 -20.70 30.51 -27.73
C SER A 431 -21.16 30.27 -29.18
N GLY A 432 -22.42 29.88 -29.34
CA GLY A 432 -23.12 29.83 -30.63
C GLY A 432 -22.64 28.73 -31.60
N ARG A 433 -23.20 28.74 -32.81
CA ARG A 433 -22.73 27.94 -33.95
C ARG A 433 -21.79 28.80 -34.78
N TYR A 434 -20.67 28.24 -35.22
CA TYR A 434 -19.73 28.91 -36.09
C TYR A 434 -20.37 29.25 -37.43
N ASP A 435 -20.09 30.47 -37.88
CA ASP A 435 -20.41 30.92 -39.23
C ASP A 435 -19.09 31.09 -40.00
N PHE A 436 -18.89 30.30 -41.05
CA PHE A 436 -17.73 30.39 -41.94
C PHE A 436 -17.65 31.75 -42.67
N MET A 437 -18.76 32.48 -42.77
CA MET A 437 -18.79 33.84 -43.35
C MET A 437 -18.53 34.94 -42.31
N GLY A 438 -18.40 34.58 -41.03
CA GLY A 438 -18.09 35.50 -39.94
C GLY A 438 -16.60 35.81 -39.83
N ASP A 439 -16.27 36.99 -39.31
CA ASP A 439 -14.90 37.50 -39.18
C ASP A 439 -14.19 37.03 -37.89
N GLN A 440 -14.78 36.08 -37.14
CA GLN A 440 -14.22 35.56 -35.89
C GLN A 440 -13.60 34.18 -36.07
N PRO A 441 -12.46 33.88 -35.42
CA PRO A 441 -11.85 32.55 -35.46
C PRO A 441 -12.68 31.52 -34.70
N VAL A 442 -12.45 30.24 -35.00
CA VAL A 442 -13.20 29.13 -34.38
C VAL A 442 -12.88 29.03 -32.89
N GLN A 443 -13.86 29.11 -31.99
CA GLN A 443 -13.57 28.89 -30.57
C GLN A 443 -13.28 27.42 -30.27
N VAL A 444 -12.24 27.15 -29.47
CA VAL A 444 -11.87 25.80 -29.05
C VAL A 444 -11.75 25.70 -27.53
N SER A 445 -12.26 24.61 -26.99
CA SER A 445 -12.10 24.17 -25.61
C SER A 445 -11.00 23.12 -25.52
N LEU A 446 -10.06 23.31 -24.59
CA LEU A 446 -8.95 22.39 -24.37
C LEU A 446 -9.03 21.74 -22.99
N GLU A 447 -8.60 20.49 -22.90
CA GLU A 447 -8.41 19.83 -21.61
C GLU A 447 -7.21 20.46 -20.87
N LYS A 448 -7.37 20.72 -19.56
CA LYS A 448 -6.42 21.52 -18.75
C LYS A 448 -5.03 20.91 -18.68
N GLU A 449 -4.90 19.62 -18.38
CA GLU A 449 -3.60 18.96 -18.27
C GLU A 449 -2.90 18.93 -19.63
N PHE A 450 -3.64 18.63 -20.70
CA PHE A 450 -3.17 18.63 -22.07
C PHE A 450 -2.69 20.01 -22.51
N ALA A 451 -3.45 21.07 -22.22
CA ALA A 451 -3.04 22.45 -22.50
C ALA A 451 -1.78 22.83 -21.70
N SER A 452 -1.70 22.44 -20.43
CA SER A 452 -0.53 22.71 -19.58
C SER A 452 0.75 22.06 -20.10
N TRP A 453 0.67 20.81 -20.59
CA TRP A 453 1.80 20.11 -21.21
C TRP A 453 2.26 20.72 -22.54
N ARG A 454 1.41 21.53 -23.17
CA ARG A 454 1.73 22.23 -24.42
C ARG A 454 1.99 23.72 -24.23
N GLU A 455 1.91 24.20 -22.99
CA GLU A 455 1.99 25.60 -22.63
C GLU A 455 0.95 26.49 -23.36
N TRP A 456 -0.16 25.89 -23.82
CA TRP A 456 -1.24 26.62 -24.49
C TRP A 456 -2.14 27.28 -23.45
N ARG A 457 -2.46 28.55 -23.68
CA ARG A 457 -3.24 29.39 -22.78
C ARG A 457 -4.54 29.83 -23.44
N VAL A 458 -5.49 30.26 -22.61
CA VAL A 458 -6.71 30.92 -23.09
C VAL A 458 -6.32 32.17 -23.88
N GLY A 459 -6.83 32.28 -25.11
CA GLY A 459 -6.55 33.36 -26.05
C GLY A 459 -5.57 33.00 -27.18
N ASP A 460 -4.82 31.91 -27.07
CA ASP A 460 -3.89 31.46 -28.12
C ASP A 460 -4.64 31.08 -29.41
N ARG A 461 -3.98 31.27 -30.56
CA ARG A 461 -4.47 30.93 -31.89
C ARG A 461 -3.79 29.66 -32.41
N LEU A 462 -4.58 28.66 -32.76
CA LEU A 462 -4.14 27.35 -33.22
C LEU A 462 -4.73 27.12 -34.62
N THR A 463 -3.87 26.92 -35.63
CA THR A 463 -4.33 26.61 -36.98
C THR A 463 -4.25 25.11 -37.21
N PHE A 464 -5.40 24.51 -37.52
CA PHE A 464 -5.54 23.09 -37.81
C PHE A 464 -5.79 22.86 -39.30
N ASP A 465 -4.97 22.03 -39.93
CA ASP A 465 -5.18 21.50 -41.26
C ASP A 465 -6.08 20.26 -41.20
N ILE A 466 -7.31 20.40 -41.70
CA ILE A 466 -8.31 19.34 -41.78
C ILE A 466 -8.48 18.98 -43.26
N ALA A 467 -7.94 17.82 -43.65
CA ALA A 467 -7.99 17.32 -45.02
C ALA A 467 -7.50 18.31 -46.11
N GLY A 468 -6.53 19.16 -45.79
CA GLY A 468 -5.96 20.17 -46.69
C GLY A 468 -6.53 21.58 -46.50
N ILE A 469 -7.53 21.76 -45.62
CA ILE A 469 -8.17 23.05 -45.35
C ILE A 469 -7.65 23.58 -43.99
N PRO A 470 -6.94 24.72 -43.96
CA PRO A 470 -6.53 25.35 -42.72
C PRO A 470 -7.70 26.06 -42.03
N ILE A 471 -8.01 25.69 -40.80
CA ILE A 471 -9.00 26.32 -39.92
C ILE A 471 -8.26 26.97 -38.75
N GLU A 472 -8.41 28.29 -38.60
CA GLU A 472 -7.86 29.04 -37.47
C GLU A 472 -8.82 28.98 -36.28
N ALA A 473 -8.34 28.47 -35.16
CA ALA A 473 -9.09 28.35 -33.92
C ALA A 473 -8.46 29.16 -32.79
N GLN A 474 -9.27 29.79 -31.94
CA GLN A 474 -8.86 30.51 -30.75
C GLN A 474 -9.26 29.76 -29.48
N VAL A 475 -8.33 29.58 -28.54
CA VAL A 475 -8.59 28.91 -27.26
C VAL A 475 -9.52 29.78 -26.40
N ALA A 476 -10.75 29.34 -26.21
CA ALA A 476 -11.78 30.07 -25.44
C ALA A 476 -11.80 29.68 -23.97
N ASN A 477 -11.56 28.40 -23.65
CA ASN A 477 -11.51 27.91 -22.28
C ASN A 477 -10.62 26.67 -22.09
N LEU A 478 -10.27 26.42 -20.83
CA LEU A 478 -9.64 25.20 -20.34
C LEU A 478 -10.61 24.46 -19.42
N ARG A 479 -10.82 23.16 -19.65
CA ARG A 479 -11.74 22.32 -18.88
C ARG A 479 -11.06 21.11 -18.26
N LYS A 480 -11.58 20.64 -17.13
CA LYS A 480 -11.15 19.38 -16.50
C LYS A 480 -12.02 18.24 -17.03
N VAL A 481 -11.39 17.16 -17.50
CA VAL A 481 -12.08 16.01 -18.09
C VAL A 481 -11.95 14.79 -17.18
N GLU A 482 -13.09 14.15 -16.88
CA GLU A 482 -13.16 12.92 -16.08
C GLU A 482 -13.13 11.68 -16.97
N TRP A 483 -11.92 11.26 -17.35
CA TRP A 483 -11.67 10.08 -18.20
C TRP A 483 -12.17 8.76 -17.60
N THR A 484 -12.47 8.72 -16.31
CA THR A 484 -13.03 7.57 -15.57
C THR A 484 -14.48 7.26 -15.95
N THR A 485 -15.16 8.15 -16.67
CA THR A 485 -16.57 7.98 -17.09
C THR A 485 -16.69 7.10 -18.35
N PHE A 486 -15.59 6.84 -19.06
CA PHE A 486 -15.55 6.06 -20.32
C PHE A 486 -16.59 6.50 -21.37
N GLN A 487 -17.00 7.77 -21.32
CA GLN A 487 -17.75 8.43 -22.38
C GLN A 487 -16.77 8.93 -23.45
N PRO A 488 -17.19 9.05 -24.72
CA PRO A 488 -16.36 9.68 -25.75
C PRO A 488 -16.12 11.15 -25.38
N ASP A 489 -14.95 11.44 -24.82
CA ASP A 489 -14.48 12.80 -24.52
C ASP A 489 -13.14 13.06 -25.22
N PHE A 490 -12.84 14.33 -25.50
CA PHE A 490 -11.79 14.74 -26.44
C PHE A 490 -10.90 15.83 -25.87
N PHE A 491 -9.59 15.73 -26.06
CA PHE A 491 -8.65 16.77 -25.60
C PHE A 491 -8.90 18.14 -26.22
N ILE A 492 -9.48 18.17 -27.43
CA ILE A 492 -9.74 19.38 -28.21
C ILE A 492 -11.18 19.31 -28.72
N VAL A 493 -12.02 20.22 -28.24
CA VAL A 493 -13.42 20.34 -28.66
C VAL A 493 -13.62 21.69 -29.33
N MET A 494 -13.99 21.69 -30.60
CA MET A 494 -14.32 22.90 -31.35
C MET A 494 -15.80 23.26 -31.16
N GLN A 495 -16.11 24.54 -31.31
CA GLN A 495 -17.49 25.00 -31.38
C GLN A 495 -18.26 24.28 -32.52
N PRO A 496 -19.56 24.01 -32.34
CA PRO A 496 -20.42 23.48 -33.40
C PRO A 496 -20.40 24.41 -34.62
N GLY A 497 -20.44 23.87 -35.82
CA GLY A 497 -20.42 24.55 -37.11
C GLY A 497 -19.07 24.47 -37.83
N ALA A 498 -17.96 24.23 -37.13
CA ALA A 498 -16.62 24.27 -37.71
C ALA A 498 -16.14 22.94 -38.34
N LEU A 499 -16.75 21.81 -37.99
CA LEU A 499 -16.23 20.47 -38.31
C LEU A 499 -17.27 19.57 -39.01
N GLU A 500 -18.48 20.07 -39.21
CA GLU A 500 -19.64 19.33 -39.69
C GLU A 500 -19.45 18.84 -41.12
N ASP A 501 -18.79 19.61 -41.99
CA ASP A 501 -18.54 19.23 -43.38
C ASP A 501 -17.22 18.45 -43.56
N ALA A 502 -16.44 18.28 -42.48
CA ALA A 502 -15.18 17.56 -42.54
C ALA A 502 -15.40 16.03 -42.56
N PRO A 503 -14.50 15.25 -43.22
CA PRO A 503 -14.52 13.80 -43.13
C PRO A 503 -14.41 13.33 -41.66
N LYS A 504 -15.48 12.69 -41.18
CA LYS A 504 -15.67 12.37 -39.77
C LYS A 504 -16.08 10.92 -39.57
N VAL A 505 -15.63 10.33 -38.46
CA VAL A 505 -16.10 9.04 -37.96
C VAL A 505 -16.76 9.25 -36.61
N PHE A 506 -17.83 8.55 -36.32
CA PHE A 506 -18.54 8.68 -35.06
C PHE A 506 -18.09 7.61 -34.07
N LEU A 507 -18.02 8.04 -32.81
CA LEU A 507 -17.90 7.20 -31.63
C LEU A 507 -19.27 7.13 -30.96
N GLY A 508 -19.62 5.99 -30.40
CA GLY A 508 -20.87 5.81 -29.66
C GLY A 508 -20.70 4.86 -28.49
N SER A 509 -21.67 4.86 -27.60
CA SER A 509 -21.69 3.99 -26.44
C SER A 509 -23.06 3.34 -26.26
N ILE A 510 -23.08 2.11 -25.75
CA ILE A 510 -24.32 1.40 -25.41
C ILE A 510 -24.24 1.01 -23.95
N ARG A 511 -25.25 1.37 -23.18
CA ARG A 511 -25.32 1.16 -21.73
C ARG A 511 -26.27 0.03 -21.37
N ASN A 512 -26.14 -0.44 -20.13
CA ASN A 512 -27.10 -1.32 -19.46
C ASN A 512 -27.43 -2.61 -20.22
N VAL A 513 -26.47 -3.18 -20.95
CA VAL A 513 -26.68 -4.44 -21.68
C VAL A 513 -26.45 -5.63 -20.73
N PRO A 514 -27.49 -6.45 -20.45
CA PRO A 514 -27.36 -7.63 -19.59
C PRO A 514 -26.37 -8.64 -20.19
N PRO A 515 -25.61 -9.38 -19.37
CA PRO A 515 -24.58 -10.30 -19.85
C PRO A 515 -25.08 -11.35 -20.86
N GLU A 516 -26.33 -11.78 -20.73
CA GLU A 516 -26.98 -12.74 -21.64
C GLU A 516 -27.17 -12.18 -23.06
N LYS A 517 -27.47 -10.89 -23.20
CA LYS A 517 -27.72 -10.23 -24.49
C LYS A 517 -26.48 -9.64 -25.16
N ARG A 518 -25.37 -9.51 -24.42
CA ARG A 518 -24.13 -8.88 -24.93
C ARG A 518 -23.63 -9.51 -26.22
N LEU A 519 -23.55 -10.83 -26.27
CA LEU A 519 -23.03 -11.54 -27.46
C LEU A 519 -23.99 -11.43 -28.65
N SER A 520 -25.31 -11.49 -28.40
CA SER A 520 -26.33 -11.31 -29.44
C SER A 520 -26.23 -9.94 -30.07
N LEU A 521 -26.24 -8.88 -29.25
CA LEU A 521 -26.14 -7.50 -29.71
C LEU A 521 -24.84 -7.24 -30.48
N GLN A 522 -23.70 -7.70 -29.95
CA GLN A 522 -22.41 -7.58 -30.64
C GLN A 522 -22.43 -8.27 -32.01
N ASN A 523 -22.99 -9.48 -32.10
CA ASN A 523 -23.10 -10.20 -33.37
C ASN A 523 -24.05 -9.52 -34.34
N SER A 524 -25.18 -8.98 -33.88
CA SER A 524 -26.14 -8.25 -34.70
C SER A 524 -25.48 -7.01 -35.33
N ILE A 525 -24.72 -6.23 -34.54
CA ILE A 525 -23.98 -5.07 -35.04
C ILE A 525 -22.91 -5.46 -36.05
N VAL A 526 -22.06 -6.44 -35.73
CA VAL A 526 -20.94 -6.86 -36.62
C VAL A 526 -21.45 -7.49 -37.92
N ARG A 527 -22.58 -8.20 -37.89
CA ARG A 527 -23.20 -8.77 -39.11
C ARG A 527 -23.78 -7.70 -40.02
N ALA A 528 -24.44 -6.69 -39.45
CA ALA A 528 -25.00 -5.58 -40.22
C ALA A 528 -23.90 -4.64 -40.75
N TYR A 529 -22.88 -4.37 -39.93
CA TYR A 529 -21.81 -3.42 -40.22
C TYR A 529 -20.43 -3.97 -39.84
N PRO A 530 -19.78 -4.73 -40.74
CA PRO A 530 -18.49 -5.37 -40.45
C PRO A 530 -17.32 -4.39 -40.22
N ASN A 531 -17.43 -3.13 -40.66
CA ASN A 531 -16.43 -2.09 -40.41
C ASN A 531 -16.50 -1.51 -38.99
N ILE A 532 -17.65 -1.64 -38.32
CA ILE A 532 -17.88 -1.05 -37.01
C ILE A 532 -17.29 -1.95 -35.94
N SER A 533 -16.40 -1.40 -35.13
CA SER A 533 -15.74 -2.14 -34.06
C SER A 533 -16.47 -1.94 -32.73
N VAL A 534 -16.86 -3.05 -32.10
CA VAL A 534 -17.60 -3.07 -30.83
C VAL A 534 -16.72 -3.66 -29.72
N ILE A 535 -16.39 -2.84 -28.72
CA ILE A 535 -15.56 -3.21 -27.58
C ILE A 535 -16.43 -3.47 -26.37
N ASP A 536 -16.37 -4.68 -25.80
CA ASP A 536 -16.98 -5.00 -24.50
C ASP A 536 -16.09 -4.48 -23.37
N VAL A 537 -16.42 -3.29 -22.87
CA VAL A 537 -15.67 -2.64 -21.77
C VAL A 537 -15.84 -3.42 -20.48
N THR A 538 -17.02 -4.04 -20.27
CA THR A 538 -17.31 -4.81 -19.06
C THR A 538 -16.41 -6.05 -18.96
N ARG A 539 -16.12 -6.75 -20.06
CA ARG A 539 -15.18 -7.89 -20.04
C ARG A 539 -13.75 -7.48 -19.71
N ILE A 540 -13.30 -6.36 -20.27
CA ILE A 540 -11.95 -5.83 -20.01
C ILE A 540 -11.83 -5.47 -18.53
N LEU A 541 -12.82 -4.75 -18.00
CA LEU A 541 -12.86 -4.37 -16.59
C LEU A 541 -13.06 -5.57 -15.67
N ALA A 542 -13.87 -6.56 -16.03
CA ALA A 542 -14.05 -7.77 -15.23
C ALA A 542 -12.72 -8.50 -15.01
N ARG A 543 -11.86 -8.60 -16.04
CA ARG A 543 -10.52 -9.19 -15.90
C ARG A 543 -9.59 -8.34 -15.04
N ALA A 544 -9.67 -7.02 -15.15
CA ALA A 544 -8.89 -6.13 -14.30
C ALA A 544 -9.35 -6.24 -12.83
N PHE A 545 -10.66 -6.26 -12.59
CA PHE A 545 -11.24 -6.39 -11.26
C PHE A 545 -11.00 -7.76 -10.65
N GLU A 546 -11.04 -8.85 -11.42
CA GLU A 546 -10.63 -10.17 -10.93
C GLU A 546 -9.23 -10.11 -10.32
N ILE A 547 -8.26 -9.49 -11.01
CA ILE A 547 -6.88 -9.34 -10.48
C ILE A 547 -6.87 -8.46 -9.22
N ILE A 548 -7.63 -7.38 -9.21
CA ILE A 548 -7.71 -6.48 -8.06
C ILE A 548 -8.31 -7.21 -6.85
N ASP A 549 -9.38 -7.98 -7.03
CA ASP A 549 -10.04 -8.75 -5.98
C ASP A 549 -9.05 -9.76 -5.36
N GLN A 550 -8.17 -10.36 -6.17
CA GLN A 550 -7.09 -11.24 -5.69
C GLN A 550 -6.05 -10.50 -4.87
N VAL A 551 -5.63 -9.31 -5.32
CA VAL A 551 -4.68 -8.46 -4.59
C VAL A 551 -5.30 -8.02 -3.26
N THR A 552 -6.53 -7.53 -3.27
CA THR A 552 -7.28 -7.12 -2.07
C THR A 552 -7.43 -8.27 -1.08
N PHE A 553 -7.74 -9.48 -1.55
CA PHE A 553 -7.80 -10.67 -0.69
C PHE A 553 -6.46 -10.93 0.00
N ALA A 554 -5.34 -10.89 -0.74
CA ALA A 554 -4.01 -11.10 -0.18
C ALA A 554 -3.66 -10.03 0.87
N ILE A 555 -3.97 -8.76 0.60
CA ILE A 555 -3.78 -7.65 1.55
C ILE A 555 -4.60 -7.91 2.83
N ASN A 556 -5.88 -8.25 2.70
CA ASN A 556 -6.78 -8.51 3.83
C ASN A 556 -6.28 -9.70 4.69
N PHE A 557 -5.90 -10.80 4.05
CA PHE A 557 -5.40 -11.98 4.74
C PHE A 557 -4.12 -11.68 5.55
N MET A 558 -3.18 -10.94 4.94
CA MET A 558 -1.94 -10.55 5.61
C MET A 558 -2.19 -9.56 6.76
N ALA A 559 -3.13 -8.63 6.59
CA ALA A 559 -3.55 -7.73 7.67
C ALA A 559 -4.08 -8.51 8.89
N TYR A 560 -4.95 -9.50 8.66
CA TYR A 560 -5.49 -10.32 9.75
C TYR A 560 -4.41 -11.12 10.48
N LEU A 561 -3.47 -11.73 9.75
CA LEU A 561 -2.34 -12.45 10.35
C LEU A 561 -1.47 -11.52 11.21
N ALA A 562 -1.21 -10.31 10.72
CA ALA A 562 -0.39 -9.35 11.44
C ALA A 562 -1.09 -8.78 12.69
N ILE A 563 -2.40 -8.53 12.61
CA ILE A 563 -3.22 -8.15 13.78
C ILE A 563 -3.19 -9.28 14.82
N LEU A 564 -3.34 -10.54 14.39
CA LEU A 564 -3.31 -11.69 15.28
C LEU A 564 -1.96 -11.83 15.98
N ALA A 565 -0.85 -11.74 15.24
CA ALA A 565 0.50 -11.70 15.82
C ALA A 565 0.65 -10.55 16.82
N GLY A 566 0.13 -9.38 16.45
CA GLY A 566 -0.04 -8.20 17.27
C GLY A 566 -0.65 -8.47 18.64
N LEU A 567 -1.85 -9.04 18.63
CA LEU A 567 -2.62 -9.35 19.83
C LEU A 567 -1.87 -10.35 20.73
N VAL A 568 -1.18 -11.34 20.16
CA VAL A 568 -0.35 -12.30 20.94
C VAL A 568 0.80 -11.59 21.65
N VAL A 569 1.45 -10.63 21.00
CA VAL A 569 2.53 -9.85 21.63
C VAL A 569 2.00 -8.91 22.69
N LEU A 570 0.89 -8.22 22.44
CA LEU A 570 0.24 -7.39 23.46
C LEU A 570 -0.20 -8.22 24.67
N TYR A 571 -0.74 -9.42 24.45
CA TYR A 571 -1.04 -10.36 25.53
C TYR A 571 0.20 -10.68 26.36
N SER A 572 1.33 -10.95 25.69
CA SER A 572 2.60 -11.28 26.35
C SER A 572 3.14 -10.11 27.18
N ILE A 573 3.11 -8.90 26.63
CA ILE A 573 3.51 -7.66 27.32
C ILE A 573 2.61 -7.42 28.54
N ALA A 574 1.30 -7.46 28.35
CA ALA A 574 0.33 -7.22 29.43
C ALA A 574 0.46 -8.25 30.56
N ARG A 575 0.65 -9.53 30.21
CA ARG A 575 0.87 -10.60 31.19
C ARG A 575 2.13 -10.36 32.03
N GLN A 576 3.24 -9.98 31.38
CA GLN A 576 4.51 -9.74 32.06
C GLN A 576 4.40 -8.59 33.07
N GLU A 577 3.70 -7.53 32.67
CA GLU A 577 3.53 -6.34 33.50
C GLU A 577 2.78 -6.66 34.79
N VAL A 578 1.78 -7.54 34.74
CA VAL A 578 1.01 -7.94 35.92
C VAL A 578 1.86 -8.83 36.85
N GLN A 579 2.66 -9.73 36.30
CA GLN A 579 3.59 -10.55 37.08
C GLN A 579 4.63 -9.70 37.83
N SER A 580 5.08 -8.58 37.25
CA SER A 580 6.00 -7.67 37.93
C SER A 580 5.42 -7.01 39.19
N ARG A 581 4.08 -6.94 39.32
CA ARG A 581 3.36 -6.26 40.42
C ARG A 581 2.83 -7.20 41.50
N VAL A 582 3.16 -8.49 41.42
CA VAL A 582 2.73 -9.52 42.39
C VAL A 582 3.04 -9.13 43.83
N TRP A 583 4.23 -8.57 44.09
CA TRP A 583 4.62 -8.14 45.44
C TRP A 583 3.78 -6.98 45.98
N GLU A 584 3.47 -5.99 45.14
CA GLU A 584 2.63 -4.86 45.54
C GLU A 584 1.20 -5.33 45.86
N MET A 585 0.66 -6.27 45.09
CA MET A 585 -0.64 -6.90 45.35
C MET A 585 -0.65 -7.65 46.69
N ASN A 586 0.42 -8.38 47.00
CA ASN A 586 0.55 -9.12 48.26
C ASN A 586 0.68 -8.19 49.47
N LEU A 587 1.43 -7.08 49.34
CA LEU A 587 1.55 -6.08 50.40
C LEU A 587 0.19 -5.46 50.75
N LEU A 588 -0.66 -5.19 49.75
CA LEU A 588 -2.02 -4.72 50.01
C LEU A 588 -2.87 -5.76 50.76
N LYS A 589 -2.69 -7.05 50.43
CA LYS A 589 -3.39 -8.16 51.09
C LYS A 589 -2.95 -8.32 52.54
N THR A 590 -1.65 -8.18 52.85
CA THR A 590 -1.14 -8.24 54.23
C THR A 590 -1.59 -7.04 55.07
N LEU A 591 -1.78 -5.88 54.45
CA LEU A 591 -2.36 -4.68 55.08
C LEU A 591 -3.89 -4.75 55.26
N GLY A 592 -4.53 -5.87 54.90
CA GLY A 592 -5.96 -6.10 55.13
C GLY A 592 -6.89 -5.72 53.97
N ALA A 593 -6.36 -5.45 52.77
CA ALA A 593 -7.21 -5.18 51.60
C ALA A 593 -8.02 -6.43 51.19
N ARG A 594 -9.35 -6.27 51.06
CA ARG A 594 -10.24 -7.34 50.59
C ARG A 594 -9.96 -7.68 49.13
N PHE A 595 -10.16 -8.94 48.74
CA PHE A 595 -9.98 -9.43 47.37
C PHE A 595 -10.63 -8.54 46.28
N PRO A 596 -11.92 -8.12 46.41
CA PRO A 596 -12.56 -7.30 45.38
C PRO A 596 -11.96 -5.89 45.27
N LEU A 597 -11.38 -5.37 46.36
CA LEU A 597 -10.74 -4.06 46.37
C LEU A 597 -9.41 -4.11 45.60
N VAL A 598 -8.58 -5.13 45.85
CA VAL A 598 -7.32 -5.31 45.13
C VAL A 598 -7.58 -5.53 43.64
N MET A 599 -8.57 -6.36 43.30
CA MET A 599 -8.96 -6.58 41.91
C MET A 599 -9.40 -5.29 41.21
N ARG A 600 -10.23 -4.45 41.86
CA ARG A 600 -10.64 -3.15 41.31
C ARG A 600 -9.45 -2.21 41.11
N ILE A 601 -8.52 -2.14 42.06
CA ILE A 601 -7.31 -1.31 41.94
C ILE A 601 -6.52 -1.74 40.70
N VAL A 602 -6.25 -3.04 40.56
CA VAL A 602 -5.51 -3.60 39.41
C VAL A 602 -6.23 -3.31 38.10
N GLN A 603 -7.55 -3.58 38.02
CA GLN A 603 -8.34 -3.31 36.82
C GLN A 603 -8.32 -1.83 36.43
N THR A 604 -8.43 -0.93 37.41
CA THR A 604 -8.36 0.52 37.14
C THR A 604 -6.96 0.98 36.73
N GLU A 605 -5.91 0.44 37.33
CA GLU A 605 -4.53 0.79 37.02
C GLU A 605 -4.15 0.34 35.61
N PHE A 606 -4.34 -0.95 35.30
CA PHE A 606 -4.05 -1.49 33.99
C PHE A 606 -5.01 -0.99 32.93
N GLY A 607 -6.29 -0.76 33.26
CA GLY A 607 -7.25 -0.15 32.36
C GLY A 607 -6.88 1.28 31.96
N LEU A 608 -6.47 2.13 32.92
CA LEU A 608 -5.99 3.49 32.62
C LEU A 608 -4.68 3.47 31.84
N LEU A 609 -3.74 2.60 32.22
CA LEU A 609 -2.46 2.47 31.51
C LEU A 609 -2.69 2.04 30.06
N ALA A 610 -3.51 1.00 29.86
CA ALA A 610 -3.86 0.48 28.54
C ALA A 610 -4.60 1.52 27.70
N LEU A 611 -5.56 2.25 28.30
CA LEU A 611 -6.29 3.30 27.61
C LEU A 611 -5.36 4.41 27.12
N PHE A 612 -4.49 4.91 28.00
CA PHE A 612 -3.54 5.95 27.61
C PHE A 612 -2.57 5.45 26.55
N ALA A 613 -2.03 4.23 26.72
CA ALA A 613 -1.07 3.65 25.79
C ALA A 613 -1.71 3.38 24.41
N ALA A 614 -2.90 2.80 24.41
CA ALA A 614 -3.61 2.48 23.17
C ALA A 614 -4.08 3.75 22.46
N ALA A 615 -4.55 4.76 23.18
CA ALA A 615 -4.92 6.05 22.59
C ALA A 615 -3.70 6.78 22.01
N SER A 616 -2.57 6.83 22.72
CA SER A 616 -1.35 7.45 22.19
C SER A 616 -0.76 6.66 21.02
N GLY A 617 -0.79 5.33 21.10
CA GLY A 617 -0.35 4.45 20.02
C GLY A 617 -1.20 4.62 18.77
N LEU A 618 -2.53 4.73 18.93
CA LEU A 618 -3.47 4.97 17.83
C LEU A 618 -3.28 6.37 17.20
N LEU A 619 -3.20 7.42 18.01
CA LEU A 619 -2.95 8.79 17.53
C LEU A 619 -1.66 8.86 16.73
N LEU A 620 -0.60 8.25 17.24
CA LEU A 620 0.68 8.25 16.56
C LEU A 620 0.68 7.34 15.34
N SER A 621 -0.06 6.23 15.37
CA SER A 621 -0.30 5.39 14.19
C SER A 621 -0.96 6.17 13.06
N LEU A 622 -1.96 7.01 13.35
CA LEU A 622 -2.62 7.85 12.34
C LEU A 622 -1.66 8.84 11.70
N ILE A 623 -0.82 9.50 12.51
CA ILE A 623 0.21 10.42 12.01
C ILE A 623 1.24 9.64 11.15
N PHE A 624 1.64 8.47 11.63
CA PHE A 624 2.63 7.63 10.97
C PHE A 624 2.12 7.08 9.63
N SER A 625 0.89 6.55 9.61
CA SER A 625 0.25 6.04 8.40
C SER A 625 -0.03 7.16 7.40
N PHE A 626 -0.42 8.36 7.85
CA PHE A 626 -0.57 9.53 6.99
C PHE A 626 0.74 9.93 6.29
N ILE A 627 1.83 10.06 7.05
CA ILE A 627 3.15 10.43 6.50
C ILE A 627 3.64 9.37 5.51
N ILE A 628 3.48 8.09 5.86
CA ILE A 628 3.87 7.00 4.98
C ILE A 628 3.03 6.97 3.72
N SER A 629 1.72 7.13 3.86
CA SER A 629 0.81 7.18 2.72
C SER A 629 1.18 8.28 1.73
N TRP A 630 1.54 9.46 2.26
CA TRP A 630 1.95 10.59 1.43
C TRP A 630 3.26 10.34 0.67
N VAL A 631 4.25 9.67 1.29
CA VAL A 631 5.57 9.46 0.67
C VAL A 631 5.67 8.17 -0.15
N ALA A 632 5.09 7.07 0.33
CA ALA A 632 5.23 5.74 -0.24
C ALA A 632 4.05 5.33 -1.13
N PHE A 633 2.87 5.88 -0.89
CA PHE A 633 1.62 5.45 -1.55
C PHE A 633 0.87 6.62 -2.18
N GLU A 634 1.55 7.63 -2.74
CA GLU A 634 0.91 8.70 -3.54
C GLU A 634 -0.35 9.35 -2.90
N ASN A 635 -0.38 9.48 -1.56
CA ASN A 635 -1.48 10.05 -0.78
C ASN A 635 -2.75 9.17 -0.65
N LEU A 636 -2.62 7.84 -0.77
CA LEU A 636 -3.69 6.85 -0.58
C LEU A 636 -3.99 6.57 0.91
N TRP A 637 -4.54 7.57 1.62
CA TRP A 637 -4.82 7.44 3.06
C TRP A 637 -6.33 7.31 3.33
N GLY A 638 -6.73 6.13 3.80
CA GLY A 638 -8.11 5.83 4.22
C GLY A 638 -8.21 5.68 5.75
N ILE A 639 -9.21 6.29 6.37
CA ILE A 639 -9.47 6.14 7.81
C ILE A 639 -10.76 5.35 8.04
N ASN A 640 -10.61 4.13 8.52
CA ASN A 640 -11.72 3.36 9.06
C ASN A 640 -11.84 3.59 10.58
N TRP A 641 -12.70 4.53 10.98
CA TRP A 641 -12.95 4.83 12.40
C TRP A 641 -13.49 3.63 13.19
N TRP A 642 -14.23 2.74 12.54
CA TRP A 642 -14.74 1.52 13.15
C TRP A 642 -13.60 0.57 13.51
N SER A 643 -12.71 0.26 12.56
CA SER A 643 -11.55 -0.61 12.79
C SER A 643 -10.65 -0.07 13.92
N ASN A 644 -10.32 1.23 13.88
CA ASN A 644 -9.52 1.90 14.91
C ASN A 644 -10.20 1.90 16.29
N GLY A 645 -11.53 2.04 16.34
CA GLY A 645 -12.31 1.95 17.57
C GLY A 645 -12.31 0.53 18.15
N VAL A 646 -12.47 -0.48 17.29
CA VAL A 646 -12.43 -1.90 17.68
C VAL A 646 -11.05 -2.28 18.20
N THR A 647 -9.96 -1.88 17.54
CA THR A 647 -8.60 -2.17 18.03
C THR A 647 -8.33 -1.50 19.37
N LEU A 648 -8.71 -0.23 19.54
CA LEU A 648 -8.60 0.47 20.83
C LEU A 648 -9.31 -0.29 21.95
N MET A 649 -10.58 -0.65 21.73
CA MET A 649 -11.35 -1.43 22.70
C MET A 649 -10.75 -2.81 22.94
N ALA A 650 -10.27 -3.49 21.89
CA ALA A 650 -9.66 -4.81 21.99
C ALA A 650 -8.36 -4.78 22.82
N VAL A 651 -7.50 -3.78 22.64
CA VAL A 651 -6.26 -3.63 23.43
C VAL A 651 -6.57 -3.37 24.90
N VAL A 652 -7.52 -2.47 25.18
CA VAL A 652 -7.93 -2.16 26.56
C VAL A 652 -8.57 -3.39 27.20
N ALA A 653 -9.49 -4.06 26.51
CA ALA A 653 -10.14 -5.27 26.99
C ALA A 653 -9.13 -6.39 27.24
N LEU A 654 -8.21 -6.63 26.30
CA LEU A 654 -7.16 -7.63 26.43
C LEU A 654 -6.26 -7.33 27.64
N SER A 655 -5.89 -6.07 27.87
CA SER A 655 -5.09 -5.69 29.04
C SER A 655 -5.84 -5.89 30.36
N VAL A 656 -7.12 -5.50 30.42
CA VAL A 656 -7.94 -5.66 31.64
C VAL A 656 -8.23 -7.13 31.92
N VAL A 657 -8.50 -7.94 30.89
CA VAL A 657 -8.73 -9.39 31.01
C VAL A 657 -7.46 -10.10 31.45
N THR A 658 -6.32 -9.80 30.81
CA THR A 658 -5.03 -10.39 31.19
C THR A 658 -4.64 -10.02 32.61
N ALA A 659 -4.80 -8.75 32.99
CA ALA A 659 -4.57 -8.28 34.35
C ALA A 659 -5.49 -8.96 35.37
N SER A 660 -6.77 -9.12 35.03
CA SER A 660 -7.74 -9.80 35.90
C SER A 660 -7.38 -11.28 36.08
N LEU A 661 -7.08 -12.00 35.00
CA LEU A 661 -6.72 -13.43 35.06
C LEU A 661 -5.42 -13.66 35.84
N ALA A 662 -4.41 -12.83 35.60
CA ALA A 662 -3.14 -12.91 36.32
C ALA A 662 -3.32 -12.55 37.80
N ALA A 663 -3.99 -11.44 38.12
CA ALA A 663 -4.26 -11.04 39.50
C ALA A 663 -5.08 -12.09 40.26
N HIS A 664 -6.07 -12.72 39.61
CA HIS A 664 -6.85 -13.80 40.23
C HIS A 664 -5.99 -15.00 40.61
N ARG A 665 -5.05 -15.41 39.73
CA ARG A 665 -4.09 -16.48 40.04
C ARG A 665 -3.19 -16.11 41.21
N THR A 666 -2.67 -14.88 41.23
CA THR A 666 -1.79 -14.38 42.30
C THR A 666 -2.52 -14.29 43.64
N LEU A 667 -3.73 -13.75 43.65
CA LEU A 667 -4.50 -13.50 44.87
C LEU A 667 -4.98 -14.80 45.55
N ARG A 668 -5.07 -15.92 44.81
CA ARG A 668 -5.36 -17.25 45.36
C ARG A 668 -4.17 -17.87 46.11
N GLN A 669 -2.95 -17.39 45.90
CA GLN A 669 -1.79 -17.89 46.63
C GLN A 669 -1.82 -17.39 48.09
N LYS A 670 -1.38 -18.24 49.02
CA LYS A 670 -1.30 -17.90 50.45
C LYS A 670 -0.24 -16.79 50.63
N PRO A 671 -0.53 -15.69 51.36
CA PRO A 671 0.44 -14.61 51.60
C PRO A 671 1.76 -15.13 52.18
N LEU A 672 1.66 -16.17 53.02
CA LEU A 672 2.78 -16.81 53.71
C LEU A 672 3.71 -17.59 52.77
N ALA A 673 3.19 -18.12 51.65
CA ALA A 673 4.03 -18.77 50.64
C ALA A 673 4.86 -17.75 49.85
N LEU A 674 4.32 -16.54 49.64
CA LEU A 674 4.99 -15.46 48.90
C LEU A 674 5.94 -14.64 49.77
N LEU A 675 5.72 -14.58 51.09
CA LEU A 675 6.64 -13.98 52.06
C LEU A 675 7.80 -14.89 52.45
N ARG A 676 7.72 -16.21 52.18
CA ARG A 676 8.80 -17.19 52.40
C ARG A 676 9.68 -17.45 51.17
N THR A 677 9.23 -17.02 49.99
CA THR A 677 10.04 -16.98 48.76
C THR A 677 10.82 -15.66 48.61
N VAL A 678 10.66 -14.77 49.59
CA VAL A 678 11.54 -13.66 49.95
C VAL A 678 12.44 -14.19 51.06
#